data_AF-A0AA38PS79-F1
#
_entry.id   AF-A0AA38PS79-F1
#
_cell.length_a   1.000
_cell.length_b   1.000
_cell.length_c   1.000
_cell.angle_alpha   90.00
_cell.angle_beta   90.00
_cell.angle_gamma   90.00
#
_symmetry.space_group_name_H-M   'P 1'
#
loop_
_entity.id
_entity.type
_entity.pdbx_description
1 polymer ?
#
loop_
_entity_poly.entity_id
_entity_poly.type
_entity_poly.pdbx_seq_one_letter_code
_entity_poly.pdbx_strand_id
1 'polypeptide(L)'
;MDEEHSWEPHVDYDPRAPSPELIFPEGHFEEPLHLPQSRVAATSTSTCLREPFVVHYPDPHAGAPIQQTQDEILDENHQYAHKLSGASAKPWAPFENKTDWKMAHWAKVSGLSSTALSELLAIDGVQEKLGLSYRNANELNSIIDDCLPPARPQFQRQEVVVQGQVLEMYYRDILACVKALYGDAEFAEYLKFTPERHYTDSSCNDQLYHDMHTGDWWWSAQANVDKHVGTGRTIVPIILSSDKTQVTLFRNKSVYPVYMTISNIPKEIRRKPSCRAYVLIGYLPTTGLEHIKNETSRRRSIVNMFHTCMRIITQPLEEAGVNGLVLSSGDGIQRHGHPLYAAYIGDYPEQILVTCCITGECPRCMIPRQRIGENTEPHPLRNIRSILNILSMPDRGAVFVEACKLARIKQVFEPFWAKLPFSNVFLSITPDILHQLYQGVFKHLKNWVIQAYGAHEIDARCRRLPPNHNMRLFMKGITSLQRISGEEHAQISHFLLGLIAEASLPDGMSSACLLRCLRGLMDFLFLAQYPVHSTTTLQLLSEALSRFHDNKRIFIDLDIRSDFHIPKIHFMNHYVESVKHMGTFDNFNTEYTERLHIDLAKDAYRATNKKDELSQMTKWLERKEKISKHATFLEWAQSGKHPPLRMHWVPPGLNPIRTLKMTKNPSIHTVKISDIIQTYGATFFKAALARFVVQLKQPELSGLRLDNAAEGFFLGVSHISAYHRVKYTHKDFFTDQISTVDSIHVQPTHMGKYEQSIPGRFDTALVHISDPSVEGPLNIIQDTRVAQVRLVFTLPENIADDLFGDVPEHDRPEYLAYIEWFTPFMAIPDANHGLYKVARCNVEGGCLASIVDIRRLICSVHLIPRFGPVANREWSSSTVLEDCKSFFVNMYSDRYIYQLFSS
;
A
#
# COMPACT_ATOMS: atom_id res chain seq x y z
N MET A 1 8.70 73.40 -22.06
CA MET A 1 9.76 74.42 -21.89
C MET A 1 10.79 73.97 -20.86
N ASP A 2 11.68 73.01 -21.13
CA ASP A 2 11.74 71.97 -22.19
C ASP A 2 12.72 70.84 -21.79
N GLU A 3 12.67 69.76 -22.56
CA GLU A 3 13.62 68.64 -22.81
C GLU A 3 15.13 69.00 -22.69
N GLU A 4 16.14 68.12 -22.51
CA GLU A 4 16.31 66.65 -22.29
C GLU A 4 17.79 66.44 -21.77
N HIS A 5 18.52 65.30 -21.73
CA HIS A 5 18.38 63.97 -22.33
C HIS A 5 19.02 62.80 -21.52
N SER A 6 18.37 61.64 -21.60
CA SER A 6 18.85 60.24 -21.52
C SER A 6 20.36 59.91 -21.55
N TRP A 7 20.79 59.00 -20.65
CA TRP A 7 21.91 58.04 -20.85
C TRP A 7 21.74 56.79 -19.95
N GLU A 8 20.78 55.91 -20.29
CA GLU A 8 20.80 54.49 -19.90
C GLU A 8 20.73 53.63 -21.16
N PRO A 9 21.43 52.47 -21.23
CA PRO A 9 21.42 51.64 -22.43
C PRO A 9 20.05 50.97 -22.63
N HIS A 10 19.56 50.98 -23.87
CA HIS A 10 18.40 50.17 -24.24
C HIS A 10 18.69 48.69 -23.99
N VAL A 11 17.81 48.05 -23.21
CA VAL A 11 17.69 46.59 -23.19
C VAL A 11 16.73 46.21 -24.31
N ASP A 12 17.27 45.76 -25.44
CA ASP A 12 16.46 45.21 -26.53
C ASP A 12 15.71 43.97 -26.03
N TYR A 13 14.39 44.06 -25.97
CA TYR A 13 13.53 42.98 -25.51
C TYR A 13 13.15 42.09 -26.70
N ASP A 14 13.95 41.07 -26.95
CA ASP A 14 13.68 40.07 -27.98
C ASP A 14 12.39 39.27 -27.64
N PRO A 15 11.35 39.33 -28.48
CA PRO A 15 10.09 38.63 -28.22
C PRO A 15 10.11 37.14 -28.63
N ARG A 16 11.20 36.65 -29.24
CA ARG A 16 11.29 35.28 -29.75
C ARG A 16 11.28 34.27 -28.61
N ALA A 17 10.55 33.17 -28.81
CA ALA A 17 10.80 31.96 -28.02
C ALA A 17 12.15 31.35 -28.46
N PRO A 18 12.94 30.77 -27.54
CA PRO A 18 14.15 30.06 -27.90
C PRO A 18 13.85 28.83 -28.76
N SER A 19 14.52 28.73 -29.91
CA SER A 19 14.65 27.44 -30.61
C SER A 19 15.31 26.41 -29.68
N PRO A 20 14.93 25.12 -29.70
CA PRO A 20 15.55 24.07 -28.88
C PRO A 20 16.95 23.63 -29.39
N GLU A 21 17.57 24.42 -30.27
CA GLU A 21 18.93 24.25 -30.78
C GLU A 21 19.92 24.74 -29.71
N LEU A 22 20.31 23.84 -28.82
CA LEU A 22 21.12 24.13 -27.64
C LEU A 22 22.57 24.49 -27.98
N ILE A 23 23.03 25.66 -27.53
CA ILE A 23 24.45 25.89 -27.24
C ILE A 23 24.73 25.35 -25.84
N PHE A 24 25.45 24.24 -25.75
CA PHE A 24 25.85 23.65 -24.48
C PHE A 24 27.02 24.42 -23.84
N PRO A 25 27.14 24.44 -22.50
CA PRO A 25 28.39 24.81 -21.83
C PRO A 25 29.53 23.92 -22.30
N GLU A 26 30.75 24.44 -22.41
CA GLU A 26 31.88 23.73 -23.05
C GLU A 26 32.15 22.35 -22.43
N GLY A 27 31.86 21.31 -23.20
CA GLY A 27 32.09 19.91 -22.83
C GLY A 27 30.92 18.99 -23.22
N HIS A 28 31.22 18.02 -24.09
CA HIS A 28 30.32 17.01 -24.67
C HIS A 28 29.45 17.47 -25.84
N PHE A 29 29.48 16.68 -26.92
CA PHE A 29 28.63 16.79 -28.11
C PHE A 29 27.54 15.72 -28.03
N GLU A 30 26.31 16.07 -28.43
CA GLU A 30 25.56 15.42 -29.51
C GLU A 30 24.36 16.32 -29.92
N GLU A 31 23.56 15.89 -30.88
CA GLU A 31 22.74 16.73 -31.77
C GLU A 31 21.72 17.71 -31.13
N PRO A 32 21.35 18.82 -31.83
CA PRO A 32 20.33 19.77 -31.36
C PRO A 32 18.94 19.12 -31.19
N LEU A 33 18.18 19.58 -30.19
CA LEU A 33 17.05 18.82 -29.66
C LEU A 33 15.75 19.06 -30.44
N HIS A 34 15.41 18.14 -31.34
CA HIS A 34 14.12 18.15 -32.03
C HIS A 34 12.97 17.73 -31.10
N LEU A 35 12.12 18.68 -30.71
CA LEU A 35 10.79 18.40 -30.14
C LEU A 35 9.91 17.74 -31.21
N PRO A 36 9.45 16.48 -31.07
CA PRO A 36 8.74 15.79 -32.13
C PRO A 36 7.28 16.23 -32.27
N GLN A 37 6.71 15.82 -33.41
CA GLN A 37 5.38 16.15 -33.91
C GLN A 37 4.30 16.14 -32.83
N SER A 38 3.37 17.09 -32.87
CA SER A 38 2.22 17.12 -31.97
C SER A 38 1.08 16.20 -32.43
N ARG A 39 1.41 14.97 -32.87
CA ARG A 39 0.38 13.96 -33.07
C ARG A 39 -0.16 13.51 -31.72
N VAL A 40 -1.43 13.11 -31.76
CA VAL A 40 -2.15 12.55 -30.63
C VAL A 40 -2.52 11.13 -31.01
N ALA A 41 -1.62 10.19 -30.74
CA ALA A 41 -2.06 8.83 -30.52
C ALA A 41 -3.15 8.86 -29.44
N ALA A 42 -4.19 8.04 -29.57
CA ALA A 42 -5.12 7.86 -28.48
C ALA A 42 -4.33 7.50 -27.22
N THR A 43 -4.70 8.03 -26.06
CA THR A 43 -4.27 7.43 -24.79
C THR A 43 -5.03 6.12 -24.54
N SER A 44 -5.01 5.24 -25.54
CA SER A 44 -4.94 3.81 -25.31
C SER A 44 -3.70 3.58 -24.46
N THR A 45 -3.88 3.61 -23.14
CA THR A 45 -2.98 3.00 -22.16
C THR A 45 -3.03 1.49 -22.35
N SER A 46 -2.61 1.05 -23.54
CA SER A 46 -2.69 -0.30 -24.07
C SER A 46 -1.38 -1.06 -23.86
N THR A 47 -0.76 -0.80 -22.70
CA THR A 47 -0.45 -1.91 -21.79
C THR A 47 -1.75 -2.58 -21.33
N CYS A 48 -2.55 -3.07 -22.29
CA CYS A 48 -3.60 -4.04 -22.04
C CYS A 48 -2.90 -5.22 -21.41
N LEU A 49 -3.23 -5.48 -20.15
CA LEU A 49 -2.40 -6.36 -19.32
C LEU A 49 -2.48 -7.76 -19.91
N ARG A 50 -1.33 -8.24 -20.42
CA ARG A 50 -1.21 -9.61 -20.92
C ARG A 50 -1.58 -10.52 -19.77
N GLU A 51 -2.68 -11.25 -19.95
CA GLU A 51 -3.03 -12.34 -19.05
C GLU A 51 -1.84 -13.31 -19.03
N PRO A 52 -1.39 -13.76 -17.85
CA PRO A 52 -0.22 -14.60 -17.75
C PRO A 52 -0.50 -15.93 -18.42
N PHE A 53 0.55 -16.58 -18.90
CA PHE A 53 0.44 -17.99 -19.27
C PHE A 53 0.24 -18.81 -17.99
N VAL A 54 -0.95 -19.37 -17.80
CA VAL A 54 -1.32 -20.15 -16.61
C VAL A 54 -1.09 -21.63 -16.85
N VAL A 55 -0.19 -22.23 -16.08
CA VAL A 55 -0.05 -23.67 -15.93
C VAL A 55 -0.89 -24.09 -14.72
N HIS A 56 -2.01 -24.76 -14.99
CA HIS A 56 -2.89 -25.30 -13.95
C HIS A 56 -2.27 -26.55 -13.27
N TYR A 57 -2.85 -26.93 -12.13
CA TYR A 57 -2.43 -28.11 -11.38
C TYR A 57 -2.71 -29.43 -12.15
N PRO A 58 -1.88 -30.49 -12.04
CA PRO A 58 -1.98 -31.66 -12.91
C PRO A 58 -3.18 -32.60 -12.67
N ASP A 59 -3.82 -32.58 -11.50
CA ASP A 59 -5.08 -33.30 -11.28
C ASP A 59 -6.27 -32.41 -11.68
N PRO A 60 -7.01 -32.71 -12.76
CA PRO A 60 -8.18 -31.93 -13.18
C PRO A 60 -9.37 -32.06 -12.20
N HIS A 61 -9.30 -32.96 -11.23
CA HIS A 61 -10.31 -33.10 -10.17
C HIS A 61 -10.00 -32.24 -8.94
N ALA A 62 -8.79 -31.66 -8.83
CA ALA A 62 -8.45 -30.81 -7.69
C ALA A 62 -9.42 -29.62 -7.61
N GLY A 63 -10.06 -29.43 -6.46
CA GLY A 63 -11.12 -28.42 -6.27
C GLY A 63 -12.39 -28.59 -7.12
N ALA A 64 -12.60 -29.74 -7.76
CA ALA A 64 -13.84 -30.03 -8.46
C ALA A 64 -15.05 -30.10 -7.50
N PRO A 65 -16.26 -29.76 -7.98
CA PRO A 65 -17.50 -29.97 -7.22
C PRO A 65 -17.73 -31.44 -6.86
N ILE A 66 -18.35 -31.66 -5.71
CA ILE A 66 -19.03 -32.92 -5.39
C ILE A 66 -20.27 -33.02 -6.29
N GLN A 67 -20.61 -34.22 -6.75
CA GLN A 67 -21.86 -34.43 -7.50
C GLN A 67 -23.06 -34.18 -6.58
N GLN A 68 -23.82 -33.13 -6.88
CA GLN A 68 -25.09 -32.76 -6.24
C GLN A 68 -26.21 -32.82 -7.28
N THR A 69 -27.44 -33.08 -6.86
CA THR A 69 -28.64 -32.86 -7.69
C THR A 69 -29.02 -31.38 -7.68
N GLN A 70 -29.72 -30.90 -8.72
CA GLN A 70 -30.07 -29.47 -8.81
C GLN A 70 -30.99 -29.00 -7.66
N ASP A 71 -31.83 -29.89 -7.12
CA ASP A 71 -32.73 -29.59 -6.00
C ASP A 71 -32.00 -29.40 -4.65
N GLU A 72 -30.70 -29.74 -4.56
CA GLU A 72 -29.89 -29.62 -3.34
C GLU A 72 -29.05 -28.32 -3.28
N ILE A 73 -29.05 -27.49 -4.34
CA ILE A 73 -28.20 -26.30 -4.45
C ILE A 73 -28.98 -25.05 -4.05
N LEU A 74 -28.90 -24.69 -2.77
CA LEU A 74 -29.36 -23.40 -2.23
C LEU A 74 -28.16 -22.51 -1.90
N ASP A 75 -28.06 -21.36 -2.57
CA ASP A 75 -27.05 -20.34 -2.27
C ASP A 75 -27.21 -19.74 -0.86
N GLU A 76 -26.18 -19.06 -0.37
CA GLU A 76 -26.16 -18.59 1.02
C GLU A 76 -27.18 -17.48 1.31
N ASN A 77 -27.58 -16.67 0.32
CA ASN A 77 -28.62 -15.66 0.51
C ASN A 77 -30.02 -16.30 0.62
N HIS A 78 -30.32 -17.32 -0.19
CA HIS A 78 -31.55 -18.11 -0.03
C HIS A 78 -31.56 -18.87 1.31
N GLN A 79 -30.43 -19.47 1.70
CA GLN A 79 -30.31 -20.07 3.03
C GLN A 79 -30.48 -19.05 4.17
N TYR A 80 -30.01 -17.82 4.00
CA TYR A 80 -30.19 -16.74 4.97
C TYR A 80 -31.67 -16.34 5.06
N ALA A 81 -32.36 -16.19 3.92
CA ALA A 81 -33.80 -15.92 3.88
C ALA A 81 -34.63 -17.00 4.59
N HIS A 82 -34.33 -18.29 4.38
CA HIS A 82 -34.99 -19.39 5.08
C HIS A 82 -34.76 -19.40 6.60
N LYS A 83 -33.65 -18.85 7.08
CA LYS A 83 -33.32 -18.74 8.52
C LYS A 83 -33.89 -17.47 9.16
N LEU A 84 -34.38 -16.51 8.37
CA LEU A 84 -34.77 -15.19 8.85
C LEU A 84 -36.24 -15.15 9.27
N SER A 85 -36.47 -14.69 10.51
CA SER A 85 -37.81 -14.69 11.12
C SER A 85 -38.78 -13.75 10.38
N GLY A 86 -39.83 -14.32 9.78
CA GLY A 86 -40.87 -13.57 9.05
C GLY A 86 -40.54 -13.19 7.61
N ALA A 87 -39.47 -13.74 7.02
CA ALA A 87 -39.01 -13.40 5.66
C ALA A 87 -40.10 -13.51 4.57
N SER A 88 -41.02 -14.48 4.69
CA SER A 88 -42.12 -14.70 3.73
C SER A 88 -43.21 -13.62 3.76
N ALA A 89 -43.17 -12.67 4.69
CA ALA A 89 -44.24 -11.68 4.90
C ALA A 89 -43.80 -10.21 4.78
N LYS A 90 -42.50 -9.87 4.90
CA LYS A 90 -42.03 -8.47 4.89
C LYS A 90 -40.68 -8.32 4.15
N PRO A 91 -40.56 -7.43 3.14
CA PRO A 91 -39.29 -7.18 2.42
C PRO A 91 -38.14 -6.61 3.24
N TRP A 92 -38.40 -6.17 4.48
CA TRP A 92 -37.40 -5.59 5.40
C TRP A 92 -37.27 -6.42 6.70
N ALA A 93 -37.85 -7.62 6.75
CA ALA A 93 -37.90 -8.46 7.95
C ALA A 93 -36.50 -8.62 8.58
N PRO A 94 -36.37 -8.54 9.93
CA PRO A 94 -37.43 -8.43 10.92
C PRO A 94 -38.04 -7.03 11.08
N PHE A 95 -37.48 -6.01 10.42
CA PHE A 95 -37.95 -4.63 10.50
C PHE A 95 -39.23 -4.42 9.66
N GLU A 96 -40.06 -3.47 10.08
CA GLU A 96 -41.37 -3.25 9.45
C GLU A 96 -41.25 -2.59 8.07
N ASN A 97 -40.25 -1.72 7.88
CA ASN A 97 -40.13 -0.89 6.69
C ASN A 97 -38.70 -0.36 6.46
N LYS A 98 -38.51 0.34 5.34
CA LYS A 98 -37.22 0.90 4.90
C LYS A 98 -36.64 1.96 5.85
N THR A 99 -37.48 2.70 6.58
CA THR A 99 -37.03 3.70 7.57
C THR A 99 -36.60 3.02 8.86
N ASP A 100 -37.40 2.06 9.33
CA ASP A 100 -37.11 1.22 10.50
C ASP A 100 -35.75 0.51 10.37
N TRP A 101 -35.54 -0.16 9.24
CA TRP A 101 -34.24 -0.75 8.88
C TRP A 101 -33.11 0.30 8.82
N LYS A 102 -33.29 1.40 8.08
CA LYS A 102 -32.24 2.41 7.93
C LYS A 102 -31.82 3.03 9.25
N MET A 103 -32.77 3.27 10.15
CA MET A 103 -32.51 3.79 11.49
C MET A 103 -31.77 2.75 12.34
N ALA A 104 -32.16 1.47 12.28
CA ALA A 104 -31.49 0.38 12.98
C ALA A 104 -30.05 0.20 12.50
N HIS A 105 -29.83 0.16 11.18
CA HIS A 105 -28.52 0.07 10.56
C HIS A 105 -27.64 1.27 10.97
N TRP A 106 -28.13 2.50 10.75
CA TRP A 106 -27.42 3.73 11.12
C TRP A 106 -27.01 3.73 12.59
N ALA A 107 -27.93 3.40 13.51
CA ALA A 107 -27.68 3.41 14.94
C ALA A 107 -26.60 2.41 15.39
N LYS A 108 -26.33 1.33 14.63
CA LYS A 108 -25.30 0.34 14.95
C LYS A 108 -23.97 0.57 14.21
N VAL A 109 -23.96 1.20 13.04
CA VAL A 109 -22.71 1.52 12.31
C VAL A 109 -22.11 2.88 12.65
N SER A 110 -22.90 3.84 13.16
CA SER A 110 -22.47 5.22 13.47
C SER A 110 -21.66 5.38 14.76
N GLY A 111 -21.63 4.37 15.64
CA GLY A 111 -20.92 4.43 16.92
C GLY A 111 -21.66 5.18 18.05
N LEU A 112 -22.97 5.44 17.90
CA LEU A 112 -23.80 5.94 19.01
C LEU A 112 -23.78 5.00 20.22
N SER A 113 -23.90 5.56 21.43
CA SER A 113 -24.09 4.78 22.64
C SER A 113 -25.55 4.32 22.78
N SER A 114 -25.77 3.19 23.47
CA SER A 114 -27.12 2.69 23.80
C SER A 114 -27.96 3.73 24.56
N THR A 115 -27.31 4.57 25.38
CA THR A 115 -27.96 5.68 26.10
C THR A 115 -28.44 6.74 25.11
N ALA A 116 -27.55 7.30 24.28
CA ALA A 116 -27.89 8.36 23.33
C ALA A 116 -28.97 7.95 22.32
N LEU A 117 -28.96 6.68 21.89
CA LEU A 117 -30.04 6.14 21.06
C LEU A 117 -31.37 6.05 21.82
N SER A 118 -31.36 5.65 23.09
CA SER A 118 -32.59 5.55 23.89
C SER A 118 -33.13 6.93 24.29
N GLU A 119 -32.25 7.90 24.53
CA GLU A 119 -32.60 9.31 24.75
C GLU A 119 -33.25 9.92 23.50
N LEU A 120 -32.70 9.65 22.30
CA LEU A 120 -33.28 10.09 21.02
C LEU A 120 -34.67 9.48 20.76
N LEU A 121 -34.86 8.20 21.08
CA LEU A 121 -36.13 7.49 20.90
C LEU A 121 -37.18 7.84 21.97
N ALA A 122 -36.77 8.39 23.11
CA ALA A 122 -37.64 8.88 24.17
C ALA A 122 -38.16 10.32 23.94
N ILE A 123 -37.86 10.95 22.80
CA ILE A 123 -38.44 12.23 22.41
C ILE A 123 -39.84 12.01 21.83
N ASP A 124 -40.85 12.64 22.44
CA ASP A 124 -42.28 12.46 22.10
C ASP A 124 -42.57 12.48 20.58
N GLY A 125 -43.12 11.37 20.08
CA GLY A 125 -43.51 11.22 18.69
C GLY A 125 -42.39 10.86 17.72
N VAL A 126 -41.13 10.69 18.15
CA VAL A 126 -40.02 10.31 17.25
C VAL A 126 -40.15 8.86 16.78
N GLN A 127 -40.42 7.92 17.70
CA GLN A 127 -40.57 6.50 17.38
C GLN A 127 -41.75 6.26 16.43
N GLU A 128 -42.86 6.96 16.67
CA GLU A 128 -44.11 6.84 15.93
C GLU A 128 -44.02 7.51 14.54
N LYS A 129 -43.46 8.72 14.44
CA LYS A 129 -43.30 9.42 13.14
C LYS A 129 -42.29 8.73 12.21
N LEU A 130 -41.31 8.02 12.76
CA LEU A 130 -40.35 7.23 11.99
C LEU A 130 -40.83 5.79 11.73
N GLY A 131 -41.90 5.33 12.39
CA GLY A 131 -42.49 4.00 12.22
C GLY A 131 -41.53 2.87 12.60
N LEU A 132 -40.84 3.00 13.73
CA LEU A 132 -39.81 2.04 14.18
C LEU A 132 -40.39 0.86 14.97
N SER A 133 -39.80 -0.33 14.84
CA SER A 133 -40.21 -1.54 15.56
C SER A 133 -39.73 -1.60 17.02
N TYR A 134 -38.95 -0.62 17.47
CA TYR A 134 -38.30 -0.56 18.79
C TYR A 134 -38.38 0.85 19.40
N ARG A 135 -38.51 0.92 20.72
CA ARG A 135 -38.63 2.15 21.51
C ARG A 135 -37.34 2.57 22.20
N ASN A 136 -36.34 1.70 22.24
CA ASN A 136 -35.06 1.93 22.92
C ASN A 136 -33.96 1.02 22.36
N ALA A 137 -32.72 1.25 22.80
CA ALA A 137 -31.57 0.48 22.34
C ALA A 137 -31.60 -1.01 22.74
N ASN A 138 -32.35 -1.40 23.79
CA ASN A 138 -32.44 -2.79 24.25
C ASN A 138 -33.41 -3.60 23.38
N GLU A 139 -34.59 -3.06 23.07
CA GLU A 139 -35.53 -3.66 22.12
C GLU A 139 -34.87 -3.86 20.74
N LEU A 140 -34.14 -2.86 20.24
CA LEU A 140 -33.34 -3.00 19.01
C LEU A 140 -32.24 -4.06 19.14
N ASN A 141 -31.62 -4.20 20.32
CA ASN A 141 -30.64 -5.27 20.53
C ASN A 141 -31.30 -6.65 20.47
N SER A 142 -32.48 -6.85 21.07
CA SER A 142 -33.23 -8.12 20.99
C SER A 142 -33.65 -8.47 19.56
N ILE A 143 -34.17 -7.51 18.78
CA ILE A 143 -34.50 -7.76 17.35
C ILE A 143 -33.26 -8.26 16.58
N ILE A 144 -32.08 -7.73 16.87
CA ILE A 144 -30.81 -8.17 16.25
C ILE A 144 -30.35 -9.52 16.82
N ASP A 145 -30.44 -9.74 18.12
CA ASP A 145 -29.96 -10.96 18.78
C ASP A 145 -30.85 -12.17 18.46
N ASP A 146 -32.17 -11.98 18.43
CA ASP A 146 -33.17 -13.05 18.38
C ASP A 146 -33.76 -13.28 16.98
N CYS A 147 -33.88 -12.24 16.13
CA CYS A 147 -34.59 -12.36 14.84
C CYS A 147 -33.68 -12.36 13.59
N LEU A 148 -32.45 -11.82 13.66
CA LEU A 148 -31.47 -11.86 12.57
C LEU A 148 -30.58 -13.12 12.64
N PRO A 149 -30.39 -13.88 11.54
CA PRO A 149 -29.45 -15.00 11.52
C PRO A 149 -28.00 -14.60 11.83
N PRO A 150 -27.19 -15.44 12.51
CA PRO A 150 -25.80 -15.15 12.81
C PRO A 150 -24.92 -15.18 11.56
N ALA A 151 -24.23 -14.06 11.27
CA ALA A 151 -23.33 -13.92 10.11
C ALA A 151 -21.94 -14.55 10.30
N ARG A 152 -21.53 -14.73 11.56
CA ARG A 152 -20.30 -15.40 12.01
C ARG A 152 -20.65 -16.21 13.27
N PRO A 153 -19.85 -17.22 13.67
CA PRO A 153 -20.13 -18.01 14.88
C PRO A 153 -20.16 -17.16 16.16
N GLN A 154 -20.92 -17.58 17.17
CA GLN A 154 -20.93 -16.89 18.47
C GLN A 154 -19.63 -17.13 19.25
N PHE A 155 -19.25 -16.17 20.09
CA PHE A 155 -18.13 -16.31 21.01
C PHE A 155 -18.47 -17.19 22.22
N GLN A 156 -17.69 -18.26 22.39
CA GLN A 156 -17.68 -19.14 23.55
C GLN A 156 -16.71 -18.59 24.61
N ARG A 157 -17.06 -18.72 25.90
CA ARG A 157 -16.20 -18.35 27.04
C ARG A 157 -15.51 -19.61 27.58
N GLN A 158 -14.19 -19.60 27.62
CA GLN A 158 -13.37 -20.66 28.20
C GLN A 158 -12.56 -20.14 29.38
N GLU A 159 -12.55 -20.88 30.49
CA GLU A 159 -11.68 -20.59 31.63
C GLU A 159 -10.35 -21.35 31.49
N VAL A 160 -9.24 -20.65 31.74
CA VAL A 160 -7.87 -21.17 31.65
C VAL A 160 -7.18 -20.93 32.98
N VAL A 161 -6.77 -22.01 33.66
CA VAL A 161 -6.20 -21.95 35.01
C VAL A 161 -4.67 -22.00 34.95
N VAL A 162 -4.02 -20.99 35.51
CA VAL A 162 -2.55 -20.91 35.58
C VAL A 162 -2.12 -20.73 37.04
N GLN A 163 -1.54 -21.78 37.63
CA GLN A 163 -1.07 -21.82 39.03
C GLN A 163 -2.12 -21.34 40.06
N GLY A 164 -3.40 -21.65 39.81
CA GLY A 164 -4.53 -21.28 40.67
C GLY A 164 -5.22 -19.97 40.30
N GLN A 165 -4.63 -19.12 39.44
CA GLN A 165 -5.34 -17.99 38.86
C GLN A 165 -6.23 -18.47 37.70
N VAL A 166 -7.55 -18.28 37.82
CA VAL A 166 -8.50 -18.42 36.71
C VAL A 166 -8.41 -17.20 35.80
N LEU A 167 -8.47 -17.44 34.49
CA LEU A 167 -8.40 -16.42 33.45
C LEU A 167 -9.45 -16.72 32.37
N GLU A 168 -10.14 -15.69 31.87
CA GLU A 168 -11.11 -15.87 30.78
C GLU A 168 -10.47 -15.68 29.40
N MET A 169 -10.78 -16.59 28.50
CA MET A 169 -10.63 -16.46 27.05
C MET A 169 -12.03 -16.41 26.41
N TYR A 170 -12.21 -15.57 25.40
CA TYR A 170 -13.39 -15.64 24.53
C TYR A 170 -12.93 -16.03 23.13
N TYR A 171 -13.56 -17.03 22.51
CA TYR A 171 -13.13 -17.55 21.20
C TYR A 171 -14.29 -18.07 20.37
N ARG A 172 -14.06 -18.30 19.07
CA ARG A 172 -15.03 -18.89 18.13
C ARG A 172 -14.53 -20.25 17.65
N ASP A 173 -15.46 -21.13 17.29
CA ASP A 173 -15.11 -22.35 16.57
C ASP A 173 -14.45 -22.00 15.23
N ILE A 174 -13.23 -22.49 15.02
CA ILE A 174 -12.40 -22.14 13.88
C ILE A 174 -12.92 -22.73 12.56
N LEU A 175 -13.54 -23.93 12.59
CA LEU A 175 -14.12 -24.56 11.39
C LEU A 175 -15.43 -23.88 10.99
N ALA A 176 -16.23 -23.44 11.96
CA ALA A 176 -17.41 -22.63 11.70
C ALA A 176 -17.03 -21.24 11.16
N CYS A 177 -15.88 -20.66 11.59
CA CYS A 177 -15.35 -19.45 10.98
C CYS A 177 -14.82 -19.68 9.55
N VAL A 178 -14.18 -20.82 9.28
CA VAL A 178 -13.78 -21.23 7.92
C VAL A 178 -15.01 -21.39 7.02
N LYS A 179 -16.06 -22.09 7.48
CA LYS A 179 -17.34 -22.23 6.76
C LYS A 179 -17.98 -20.88 6.48
N ALA A 180 -17.98 -19.96 7.44
CA ALA A 180 -18.56 -18.62 7.27
C ALA A 180 -17.78 -17.72 6.29
N LEU A 181 -16.48 -17.96 6.08
CA LEU A 181 -15.71 -17.29 5.03
C LEU A 181 -15.84 -17.98 3.67
N TYR A 182 -15.79 -19.31 3.64
CA TYR A 182 -15.88 -20.06 2.38
C TYR A 182 -17.29 -19.98 1.76
N GLY A 183 -18.32 -20.00 2.59
CA GLY A 183 -19.72 -19.89 2.18
C GLY A 183 -20.25 -18.47 2.00
N ASP A 184 -19.43 -17.41 2.10
CA ASP A 184 -19.94 -16.04 1.99
C ASP A 184 -20.26 -15.70 0.52
N ALA A 185 -21.51 -15.31 0.25
CA ALA A 185 -21.98 -14.93 -1.08
C ALA A 185 -21.25 -13.73 -1.72
N GLU A 186 -20.49 -12.95 -0.94
CA GLU A 186 -19.62 -11.85 -1.43
C GLU A 186 -18.27 -12.35 -1.98
N PHE A 187 -17.90 -13.62 -1.75
CA PHE A 187 -16.59 -14.17 -2.16
C PHE A 187 -16.68 -15.31 -3.18
N ALA A 188 -17.84 -15.93 -3.38
CA ALA A 188 -17.98 -17.19 -4.14
C ALA A 188 -17.29 -17.16 -5.52
N GLU A 189 -17.53 -16.11 -6.32
CA GLU A 189 -16.96 -15.91 -7.67
C GLU A 189 -15.43 -15.73 -7.68
N TYR A 190 -14.82 -15.43 -6.52
CA TYR A 190 -13.39 -15.17 -6.38
C TYR A 190 -12.58 -16.32 -5.78
N LEU A 191 -13.23 -17.36 -5.25
CA LEU A 191 -12.54 -18.39 -4.48
C LEU A 191 -11.59 -19.21 -5.34
N LYS A 192 -10.30 -19.17 -5.01
CA LYS A 192 -9.28 -20.04 -5.60
C LYS A 192 -9.32 -21.41 -4.93
N PHE A 193 -9.63 -22.44 -5.71
CA PHE A 193 -9.74 -23.84 -5.25
C PHE A 193 -8.49 -24.69 -5.55
N THR A 194 -7.65 -24.26 -6.48
CA THR A 194 -6.44 -24.98 -6.93
C THR A 194 -5.21 -24.09 -6.90
N PRO A 195 -3.99 -24.66 -6.73
CA PRO A 195 -2.76 -23.95 -7.04
C PRO A 195 -2.60 -23.79 -8.57
N GLU A 196 -1.84 -22.79 -8.96
CA GLU A 196 -1.54 -22.44 -10.35
C GLU A 196 -0.08 -21.98 -10.43
N ARG A 197 0.51 -21.98 -11.63
CA ARG A 197 1.77 -21.28 -11.90
C ARG A 197 1.56 -20.30 -13.03
N HIS A 198 1.80 -19.03 -12.77
CA HIS A 198 1.61 -17.94 -13.72
C HIS A 198 2.97 -17.54 -14.31
N TYR A 199 3.04 -17.29 -15.61
CA TYR A 199 4.27 -16.89 -16.29
C TYR A 199 4.03 -15.66 -17.17
N THR A 200 5.09 -14.91 -17.48
CA THR A 200 5.03 -13.74 -18.38
C THR A 200 4.48 -14.05 -19.77
N ASP A 201 4.73 -15.28 -20.24
CA ASP A 201 4.39 -15.78 -21.57
C ASP A 201 4.55 -17.31 -21.61
N SER A 202 4.20 -17.92 -22.76
CA SER A 202 4.19 -19.37 -22.94
C SER A 202 5.57 -20.05 -22.99
N SER A 203 6.67 -19.30 -22.86
CA SER A 203 8.01 -19.92 -22.70
C SER A 203 8.26 -20.44 -21.29
N CYS A 204 7.43 -20.04 -20.30
CA CYS A 204 7.53 -20.42 -18.90
C CYS A 204 8.87 -20.05 -18.22
N ASN A 205 9.63 -19.10 -18.77
CA ASN A 205 10.96 -18.73 -18.26
C ASN A 205 10.91 -17.83 -17.02
N ASP A 206 9.99 -16.85 -16.95
CA ASP A 206 9.84 -16.00 -15.76
C ASP A 206 8.48 -16.25 -15.07
N GLN A 207 8.53 -16.88 -13.89
CA GLN A 207 7.36 -17.17 -13.06
C GLN A 207 6.95 -15.94 -12.24
N LEU A 208 5.64 -15.67 -12.23
CA LEU A 208 4.99 -14.62 -11.45
C LEU A 208 4.44 -15.17 -10.14
N TYR A 209 4.72 -14.46 -9.05
CA TYR A 209 4.27 -14.77 -7.70
C TYR A 209 3.50 -13.57 -7.12
N HIS A 210 2.28 -13.78 -6.62
CA HIS A 210 1.48 -12.71 -6.01
C HIS A 210 0.56 -13.15 -4.87
N ASP A 211 -0.14 -14.27 -4.99
CA ASP A 211 -1.00 -14.87 -3.96
C ASP A 211 -0.52 -16.28 -3.62
N MET A 212 -0.96 -16.82 -2.48
CA MET A 212 -0.53 -18.15 -2.03
C MET A 212 -0.79 -19.26 -3.06
N HIS A 213 -1.83 -19.15 -3.90
CA HIS A 213 -2.13 -20.15 -4.95
C HIS A 213 -1.09 -20.17 -6.08
N THR A 214 -0.32 -19.08 -6.26
CA THR A 214 0.84 -19.00 -7.17
C THR A 214 2.17 -19.37 -6.51
N GLY A 215 2.15 -19.64 -5.20
CA GLY A 215 3.33 -19.97 -4.40
C GLY A 215 3.54 -21.48 -4.23
N ASP A 216 4.81 -21.87 -4.11
CA ASP A 216 5.22 -23.27 -3.99
C ASP A 216 4.63 -23.98 -2.76
N TRP A 217 4.22 -23.25 -1.70
CA TRP A 217 3.56 -23.83 -0.53
C TRP A 217 2.21 -24.47 -0.89
N TRP A 218 1.35 -23.79 -1.65
CA TRP A 218 0.01 -24.32 -1.97
C TRP A 218 0.14 -25.54 -2.88
N TRP A 219 0.99 -25.44 -3.90
CA TRP A 219 1.30 -26.56 -4.80
C TRP A 219 1.82 -27.78 -4.01
N SER A 220 2.75 -27.57 -3.08
CA SER A 220 3.31 -28.63 -2.23
C SER A 220 2.31 -29.19 -1.22
N ALA A 221 1.43 -28.35 -0.66
CA ALA A 221 0.42 -28.77 0.32
C ALA A 221 -0.71 -29.58 -0.36
N GLN A 222 -1.19 -29.14 -1.53
CA GLN A 222 -2.14 -29.89 -2.35
C GLN A 222 -1.57 -31.27 -2.73
N ALA A 223 -0.35 -31.32 -3.28
CA ALA A 223 0.31 -32.57 -3.63
C ALA A 223 0.55 -33.52 -2.44
N ASN A 224 0.66 -32.99 -1.21
CA ASN A 224 0.70 -33.82 -0.01
C ASN A 224 -0.69 -34.33 0.40
N VAL A 225 -1.77 -33.56 0.23
CA VAL A 225 -3.13 -34.06 0.45
C VAL A 225 -3.49 -35.13 -0.58
N ASP A 226 -3.25 -34.89 -1.86
CA ASP A 226 -3.55 -35.85 -2.94
C ASP A 226 -2.82 -37.19 -2.73
N LYS A 227 -1.57 -37.13 -2.25
CA LYS A 227 -0.72 -38.31 -2.00
C LYS A 227 -1.13 -39.12 -0.76
N HIS A 228 -1.64 -38.49 0.30
CA HIS A 228 -1.89 -39.16 1.59
C HIS A 228 -3.38 -39.36 1.90
N VAL A 229 -4.28 -38.66 1.19
CA VAL A 229 -5.74 -38.73 1.35
C VAL A 229 -6.41 -39.17 0.05
N GLY A 230 -5.97 -38.63 -1.09
CA GLY A 230 -6.51 -38.92 -2.42
C GLY A 230 -6.82 -37.66 -3.23
N THR A 231 -6.93 -37.83 -4.54
CA THR A 231 -7.29 -36.78 -5.53
C THR A 231 -8.72 -36.27 -5.36
N GLY A 232 -9.10 -35.24 -6.13
CA GLY A 232 -10.45 -34.66 -6.04
C GLY A 232 -10.68 -33.74 -4.84
N ARG A 233 -9.61 -33.21 -4.24
CA ARG A 233 -9.62 -32.41 -3.01
C ARG A 233 -9.18 -30.97 -3.25
N THR A 234 -9.52 -30.07 -2.34
CA THR A 234 -8.97 -28.69 -2.30
C THR A 234 -8.47 -28.37 -0.90
N ILE A 235 -7.36 -27.66 -0.80
CA ILE A 235 -6.90 -27.12 0.48
C ILE A 235 -7.52 -25.74 0.77
N VAL A 236 -7.71 -25.45 2.04
CA VAL A 236 -8.20 -24.17 2.56
C VAL A 236 -7.11 -23.57 3.46
N PRO A 237 -6.20 -22.74 2.91
CA PRO A 237 -5.04 -22.28 3.66
C PRO A 237 -5.42 -21.24 4.70
N ILE A 238 -5.25 -21.57 5.98
CA ILE A 238 -5.55 -20.70 7.10
C ILE A 238 -4.35 -19.82 7.40
N ILE A 239 -4.58 -18.51 7.37
CA ILE A 239 -3.64 -17.48 7.83
C ILE A 239 -4.13 -17.00 9.20
N LEU A 240 -3.28 -17.12 10.22
CA LEU A 240 -3.55 -16.63 11.57
C LEU A 240 -2.78 -15.33 11.85
N SER A 241 -3.25 -14.54 12.81
CA SER A 241 -2.49 -13.43 13.38
C SER A 241 -2.89 -13.18 14.83
N SER A 242 -1.99 -12.68 15.66
CA SER A 242 -2.34 -12.00 16.92
C SER A 242 -1.35 -10.87 17.22
N ASP A 243 -1.79 -9.90 18.01
CA ASP A 243 -0.96 -8.87 18.64
C ASP A 243 -1.70 -8.33 19.89
N LYS A 244 -0.96 -7.80 20.86
CA LYS A 244 -1.49 -7.32 22.15
C LYS A 244 -1.68 -5.81 22.13
N THR A 245 -2.79 -5.37 21.54
CA THR A 245 -3.11 -3.95 21.36
C THR A 245 -3.61 -3.27 22.65
N GLN A 246 -3.17 -2.02 22.89
CA GLN A 246 -3.72 -1.17 23.95
C GLN A 246 -5.06 -0.54 23.51
N VAL A 247 -6.06 -0.61 24.38
CA VAL A 247 -7.41 -0.03 24.15
C VAL A 247 -7.65 1.28 24.91
N THR A 248 -6.68 1.70 25.72
CA THR A 248 -6.72 2.95 26.50
C THR A 248 -5.38 3.68 26.46
N LEU A 249 -5.41 5.01 26.34
CA LEU A 249 -4.22 5.86 26.49
C LEU A 249 -3.83 6.08 27.96
N PHE A 250 -4.73 5.75 28.90
CA PHE A 250 -4.57 5.93 30.34
C PHE A 250 -5.01 4.64 31.05
N ARG A 251 -4.28 4.22 32.10
CA ARG A 251 -4.49 2.98 32.88
C ARG A 251 -4.07 1.66 32.18
N ASN A 252 -3.31 1.71 31.09
CA ASN A 252 -2.61 0.56 30.48
C ASN A 252 -3.49 -0.66 30.12
N LYS A 253 -4.80 -0.49 29.92
CA LYS A 253 -5.70 -1.61 29.55
C LYS A 253 -5.41 -2.04 28.11
N SER A 254 -5.19 -3.34 27.95
CA SER A 254 -4.93 -4.02 26.68
C SER A 254 -5.91 -5.18 26.46
N VAL A 255 -6.03 -5.63 25.20
CA VAL A 255 -6.65 -6.90 24.82
C VAL A 255 -5.71 -7.62 23.83
N TYR A 256 -5.93 -8.92 23.60
CA TYR A 256 -5.03 -9.75 22.77
C TYR A 256 -5.85 -10.51 21.70
N PRO A 257 -6.33 -9.82 20.66
CA PRO A 257 -7.12 -10.42 19.59
C PRO A 257 -6.33 -11.45 18.78
N VAL A 258 -7.03 -12.49 18.31
CA VAL A 258 -6.57 -13.45 17.31
C VAL A 258 -7.45 -13.33 16.08
N TYR A 259 -6.85 -13.09 14.92
CA TYR A 259 -7.53 -12.96 13.63
C TYR A 259 -7.25 -14.18 12.74
N MET A 260 -8.18 -14.45 11.84
CA MET A 260 -8.08 -15.49 10.82
C MET A 260 -8.62 -15.00 9.48
N THR A 261 -7.99 -15.45 8.39
CA THR A 261 -8.57 -15.46 7.05
C THR A 261 -8.21 -16.78 6.35
N ILE A 262 -8.98 -17.16 5.32
CA ILE A 262 -8.60 -18.21 4.37
C ILE A 262 -7.94 -17.58 3.14
N SER A 263 -6.92 -18.21 2.57
CA SER A 263 -6.19 -17.69 1.40
C SER A 263 -6.84 -18.01 0.05
N ASN A 264 -7.95 -18.76 0.06
CA ASN A 264 -8.82 -18.94 -1.10
C ASN A 264 -9.46 -17.61 -1.55
N ILE A 265 -9.62 -16.64 -0.64
CA ILE A 265 -10.04 -15.28 -0.97
C ILE A 265 -8.80 -14.51 -1.49
N PRO A 266 -8.84 -13.89 -2.68
CA PRO A 266 -7.73 -13.06 -3.18
C PRO A 266 -7.33 -11.94 -2.23
N LYS A 267 -6.03 -11.62 -2.18
CA LYS A 267 -5.51 -10.62 -1.24
C LYS A 267 -6.10 -9.22 -1.45
N GLU A 268 -6.49 -8.83 -2.67
CA GLU A 268 -7.14 -7.55 -2.96
C GLU A 268 -8.43 -7.35 -2.17
N ILE A 269 -9.11 -8.45 -1.82
CA ILE A 269 -10.31 -8.48 -0.99
C ILE A 269 -9.91 -8.60 0.49
N ARG A 270 -8.98 -9.50 0.85
CA ARG A 270 -8.50 -9.67 2.24
C ARG A 270 -7.92 -8.39 2.85
N ARG A 271 -7.20 -7.60 2.05
CA ARG A 271 -6.56 -6.34 2.45
C ARG A 271 -7.55 -5.20 2.69
N LYS A 272 -8.84 -5.38 2.40
CA LYS A 272 -9.90 -4.36 2.55
C LYS A 272 -10.82 -4.70 3.73
N PRO A 273 -10.72 -4.01 4.88
CA PRO A 273 -11.54 -4.30 6.06
C PRO A 273 -13.05 -4.19 5.79
N SER A 274 -13.47 -3.32 4.86
CA SER A 274 -14.85 -3.21 4.39
C SER A 274 -15.40 -4.50 3.80
N CYS A 275 -14.54 -5.35 3.22
CA CYS A 275 -14.92 -6.64 2.64
C CYS A 275 -15.00 -7.77 3.68
N ARG A 276 -14.67 -7.54 4.97
CA ARG A 276 -14.92 -8.48 6.09
C ARG A 276 -14.35 -9.91 5.93
N ALA A 277 -13.33 -10.09 5.09
CA ALA A 277 -12.69 -11.37 4.83
C ALA A 277 -11.78 -11.87 5.97
N TYR A 278 -11.42 -10.99 6.91
CA TYR A 278 -10.84 -11.40 8.20
C TYR A 278 -11.91 -11.54 9.28
N VAL A 279 -11.79 -12.59 10.09
CA VAL A 279 -12.64 -12.86 11.26
C VAL A 279 -11.79 -12.75 12.54
N LEU A 280 -12.28 -12.01 13.53
CA LEU A 280 -11.77 -12.12 14.91
C LEU A 280 -12.23 -13.47 15.48
N ILE A 281 -11.31 -14.40 15.72
CA ILE A 281 -11.61 -15.74 16.26
C ILE A 281 -11.38 -15.85 17.77
N GLY A 282 -10.84 -14.83 18.44
CA GLY A 282 -10.82 -14.77 19.90
C GLY A 282 -10.09 -13.59 20.51
N TYR A 283 -10.22 -13.43 21.83
CA TYR A 283 -9.37 -12.60 22.69
C TYR A 283 -8.67 -13.50 23.72
N LEU A 284 -7.34 -13.55 23.67
CA LEU A 284 -6.52 -14.31 24.62
C LEU A 284 -6.40 -13.56 25.97
N PRO A 285 -6.16 -14.28 27.09
CA PRO A 285 -6.00 -13.65 28.40
C PRO A 285 -4.83 -12.64 28.47
N THR A 286 -5.12 -11.40 28.82
CA THR A 286 -4.09 -10.38 29.13
C THR A 286 -3.79 -10.36 30.63
N THR A 287 -2.70 -10.99 31.05
CA THR A 287 -2.24 -11.00 32.44
C THR A 287 -0.72 -10.92 32.52
N GLY A 288 -0.20 -10.30 33.59
CA GLY A 288 1.21 -10.34 33.95
C GLY A 288 1.62 -11.59 34.73
N LEU A 289 0.66 -12.37 35.26
CA LEU A 289 0.86 -13.47 36.23
C LEU A 289 1.72 -13.05 37.43
N GLU A 290 1.47 -11.87 38.00
CA GLU A 290 2.32 -11.23 39.03
C GLU A 290 2.41 -12.05 40.33
N HIS A 291 1.42 -12.92 40.61
CA HIS A 291 1.47 -13.89 41.69
C HIS A 291 2.67 -14.86 41.59
N ILE A 292 3.17 -15.12 40.37
CA ILE A 292 4.37 -15.94 40.14
C ILE A 292 5.62 -15.08 40.38
N LYS A 293 6.11 -15.09 41.62
CA LYS A 293 7.28 -14.29 42.06
C LYS A 293 8.56 -14.60 41.26
N ASN A 294 8.81 -15.87 40.92
CA ASN A 294 9.97 -16.28 40.12
C ASN A 294 9.77 -15.88 38.65
N GLU A 295 10.59 -14.95 38.14
CA GLU A 295 10.41 -14.41 36.79
C GLU A 295 10.58 -15.46 35.67
N THR A 296 11.54 -16.38 35.77
CA THR A 296 11.74 -17.42 34.76
C THR A 296 10.52 -18.35 34.66
N SER A 297 9.96 -18.73 35.82
CA SER A 297 8.69 -19.46 35.92
C SER A 297 7.54 -18.64 35.31
N ARG A 298 7.41 -17.35 35.68
CA ARG A 298 6.37 -16.44 35.16
C ARG A 298 6.41 -16.32 33.65
N ARG A 299 7.59 -16.07 33.07
CA ARG A 299 7.82 -16.02 31.61
C ARG A 299 7.46 -17.36 30.94
N ARG A 300 7.83 -18.50 31.54
CA ARG A 300 7.46 -19.85 31.04
C ARG A 300 5.93 -20.04 31.06
N SER A 301 5.26 -19.66 32.15
CA SER A 301 3.80 -19.76 32.30
C SER A 301 3.04 -18.91 31.29
N ILE A 302 3.48 -17.67 31.01
CA ILE A 302 2.88 -16.82 29.96
C ILE A 302 2.98 -17.48 28.57
N VAL A 303 4.14 -18.04 28.23
CA VAL A 303 4.34 -18.74 26.94
C VAL A 303 3.45 -19.97 26.84
N ASN A 304 3.37 -20.79 27.89
CA ASN A 304 2.54 -21.99 27.88
C ASN A 304 1.04 -21.67 27.89
N MET A 305 0.63 -20.59 28.55
CA MET A 305 -0.75 -20.07 28.51
C MET A 305 -1.14 -19.68 27.09
N PHE A 306 -0.30 -18.92 26.38
CA PHE A 306 -0.54 -18.57 24.96
C PHE A 306 -0.72 -19.83 24.09
N HIS A 307 0.21 -20.78 24.16
CA HIS A 307 0.14 -22.02 23.37
C HIS A 307 -1.07 -22.89 23.74
N THR A 308 -1.45 -22.93 25.02
CA THR A 308 -2.67 -23.64 25.47
C THR A 308 -3.93 -22.99 24.91
N CYS A 309 -4.03 -21.66 24.96
CA CYS A 309 -5.19 -20.92 24.43
C CYS A 309 -5.29 -21.07 22.90
N MET A 310 -4.17 -20.86 22.19
CA MET A 310 -4.11 -21.07 20.74
C MET A 310 -4.47 -22.50 20.35
N ARG A 311 -4.03 -23.52 21.13
CA ARG A 311 -4.39 -24.92 20.88
C ARG A 311 -5.89 -25.17 21.02
N ILE A 312 -6.55 -24.62 22.04
CA ILE A 312 -8.01 -24.74 22.20
C ILE A 312 -8.75 -24.17 20.97
N ILE A 313 -8.21 -23.10 20.38
CA ILE A 313 -8.74 -22.48 19.17
C ILE A 313 -8.43 -23.33 17.91
N THR A 314 -7.22 -23.88 17.76
CA THR A 314 -6.78 -24.58 16.53
C THR A 314 -6.97 -26.09 16.53
N GLN A 315 -7.26 -26.73 17.67
CA GLN A 315 -7.42 -28.19 17.78
C GLN A 315 -8.42 -28.80 16.76
N PRO A 316 -9.56 -28.16 16.40
CA PRO A 316 -10.45 -28.69 15.37
C PRO A 316 -9.79 -28.85 13.98
N LEU A 317 -8.67 -28.17 13.71
CA LEU A 317 -7.89 -28.32 12.48
C LEU A 317 -7.06 -29.60 12.45
N GLU A 318 -6.78 -30.24 13.60
CA GLU A 318 -6.00 -31.48 13.67
C GLU A 318 -6.68 -32.61 12.87
N GLU A 319 -7.97 -32.82 13.09
CA GLU A 319 -8.77 -33.81 12.37
C GLU A 319 -9.20 -33.31 10.98
N ALA A 320 -9.71 -32.07 10.89
CA ALA A 320 -10.27 -31.52 9.66
C ALA A 320 -9.23 -31.35 8.54
N GLY A 321 -7.95 -31.10 8.87
CA GLY A 321 -6.89 -31.04 7.88
C GLY A 321 -6.51 -32.41 7.29
N VAL A 322 -6.66 -33.50 8.08
CA VAL A 322 -6.40 -34.88 7.62
C VAL A 322 -7.60 -35.42 6.84
N ASN A 323 -8.77 -35.46 7.46
CA ASN A 323 -9.96 -36.11 6.89
C ASN A 323 -10.64 -35.24 5.82
N GLY A 324 -10.46 -33.92 5.90
CA GLY A 324 -11.23 -32.95 5.15
C GLY A 324 -12.65 -32.78 5.70
N LEU A 325 -13.41 -31.87 5.11
CA LEU A 325 -14.84 -31.75 5.31
C LEU A 325 -15.52 -31.24 4.03
N VAL A 326 -16.83 -31.43 3.95
CA VAL A 326 -17.64 -30.79 2.91
C VAL A 326 -17.81 -29.31 3.24
N LEU A 327 -17.52 -28.45 2.27
CA LEU A 327 -17.72 -27.00 2.32
C LEU A 327 -18.56 -26.57 1.11
N SER A 328 -19.71 -25.92 1.37
CA SER A 328 -20.44 -25.14 0.35
C SER A 328 -19.77 -23.78 0.19
N SER A 329 -19.45 -23.39 -1.05
CA SER A 329 -19.21 -21.98 -1.37
C SER A 329 -20.54 -21.19 -1.37
N GLY A 330 -20.48 -19.86 -1.41
CA GLY A 330 -21.67 -19.00 -1.31
C GLY A 330 -22.69 -19.14 -2.44
N ASP A 331 -22.29 -19.76 -3.54
CA ASP A 331 -23.10 -20.23 -4.69
C ASP A 331 -23.85 -21.57 -4.44
N GLY A 332 -23.66 -22.18 -3.26
CA GLY A 332 -24.22 -23.47 -2.88
C GLY A 332 -23.37 -24.69 -3.28
N ILE A 333 -22.33 -24.52 -4.11
CA ILE A 333 -21.53 -25.62 -4.66
C ILE A 333 -20.64 -26.25 -3.57
N GLN A 334 -20.78 -27.56 -3.37
CA GLN A 334 -20.03 -28.31 -2.37
C GLN A 334 -18.71 -28.85 -2.91
N ARG A 335 -17.64 -28.76 -2.10
CA ARG A 335 -16.30 -29.30 -2.38
C ARG A 335 -15.71 -29.97 -1.13
N HIS A 336 -14.81 -30.93 -1.31
CA HIS A 336 -14.06 -31.55 -0.22
C HIS A 336 -12.85 -30.68 0.15
N GLY A 337 -13.01 -29.82 1.17
CA GLY A 337 -12.00 -28.89 1.66
C GLY A 337 -11.16 -29.43 2.81
N HIS A 338 -9.85 -29.20 2.78
CA HIS A 338 -8.89 -29.53 3.84
C HIS A 338 -8.32 -28.25 4.46
N PRO A 339 -8.77 -27.80 5.65
CA PRO A 339 -8.28 -26.59 6.28
C PRO A 339 -6.90 -26.81 6.90
N LEU A 340 -5.88 -26.13 6.38
CA LEU A 340 -4.48 -26.32 6.77
C LEU A 340 -3.90 -25.03 7.35
N TYR A 341 -3.20 -25.11 8.49
CA TYR A 341 -2.45 -23.98 9.05
C TYR A 341 -1.25 -23.66 8.14
N ALA A 342 -1.32 -22.52 7.46
CA ALA A 342 -0.40 -22.14 6.40
C ALA A 342 0.60 -21.08 6.86
N ALA A 343 0.10 -19.94 7.36
CA ALA A 343 0.92 -18.77 7.72
C ALA A 343 0.50 -18.13 9.05
N TYR A 344 1.45 -17.43 9.69
CA TYR A 344 1.23 -16.61 10.88
C TYR A 344 1.81 -15.21 10.68
N ILE A 345 0.95 -14.20 10.84
CA ILE A 345 1.28 -12.78 10.80
C ILE A 345 1.47 -12.26 12.22
N GLY A 346 2.63 -11.69 12.53
CA GLY A 346 2.93 -11.08 13.82
C GLY A 346 4.29 -10.40 13.81
N ASP A 347 4.54 -9.55 14.82
CA ASP A 347 5.82 -8.85 14.99
C ASP A 347 6.94 -9.80 15.49
N TYR A 348 8.19 -9.34 15.55
CA TYR A 348 9.32 -10.21 15.93
C TYR A 348 9.16 -10.90 17.31
N PRO A 349 8.84 -10.20 18.42
CA PRO A 349 8.37 -10.80 19.67
C PRO A 349 7.29 -11.89 19.51
N GLU A 350 6.25 -11.65 18.72
CA GLU A 350 5.15 -12.60 18.51
C GLU A 350 5.58 -13.82 17.68
N GLN A 351 6.34 -13.63 16.59
CA GLN A 351 6.94 -14.72 15.82
C GLN A 351 7.84 -15.62 16.70
N ILE A 352 8.60 -15.01 17.61
CA ILE A 352 9.45 -15.69 18.60
C ILE A 352 8.62 -16.38 19.69
N LEU A 353 7.39 -15.95 19.96
CA LEU A 353 6.42 -16.65 20.83
C LEU A 353 5.84 -17.88 20.13
N VAL A 354 5.29 -17.70 18.92
CA VAL A 354 4.67 -18.73 18.07
C VAL A 354 5.61 -19.88 17.74
N THR A 355 6.84 -19.58 17.32
CA THR A 355 7.85 -20.60 16.94
C THR A 355 8.55 -21.28 18.12
N CYS A 356 8.20 -20.89 19.36
CA CYS A 356 8.90 -21.29 20.58
C CYS A 356 10.40 -20.90 20.62
N CYS A 357 10.91 -20.08 19.69
CA CYS A 357 12.33 -19.70 19.63
C CYS A 357 12.77 -18.75 20.77
N ILE A 358 14.08 -18.53 20.90
CA ILE A 358 14.69 -17.67 21.91
C ILE A 358 14.85 -16.24 21.36
N THR A 359 14.53 -15.23 22.17
CA THR A 359 14.68 -13.81 21.81
C THR A 359 16.13 -13.44 21.51
N GLY A 360 16.36 -12.83 20.35
CA GLY A 360 17.69 -12.53 19.81
C GLY A 360 18.18 -13.56 18.77
N GLU A 361 17.41 -14.61 18.48
CA GLU A 361 17.67 -15.57 17.40
C GLU A 361 16.67 -15.40 16.23
N CYS A 362 16.88 -16.13 15.13
CA CYS A 362 15.94 -16.19 14.01
C CYS A 362 14.80 -17.18 14.31
N PRO A 363 13.53 -16.83 14.07
CA PRO A 363 12.39 -17.74 14.24
C PRO A 363 12.23 -18.75 13.10
N ARG A 364 13.13 -18.78 12.10
CA ARG A 364 13.06 -19.73 10.96
C ARG A 364 14.27 -20.66 10.87
N CYS A 365 15.47 -20.08 10.76
CA CYS A 365 16.71 -20.81 10.52
C CYS A 365 17.61 -20.91 11.77
N MET A 366 18.67 -21.71 11.64
CA MET A 366 19.66 -22.01 12.68
C MET A 366 20.87 -21.05 12.69
N ILE A 367 20.72 -19.80 12.22
CA ILE A 367 21.82 -18.81 12.25
C ILE A 367 22.30 -18.55 13.70
N PRO A 368 23.61 -18.56 13.99
CA PRO A 368 24.12 -18.18 15.29
C PRO A 368 23.78 -16.72 15.64
N ARG A 369 23.44 -16.45 16.90
CA ARG A 369 23.10 -15.08 17.37
C ARG A 369 24.23 -14.07 17.11
N GLN A 370 25.48 -14.51 17.15
CA GLN A 370 26.67 -13.72 16.84
C GLN A 370 26.81 -13.37 15.35
N ARG A 371 26.09 -14.07 14.45
CA ARG A 371 26.13 -13.82 13.01
C ARG A 371 24.87 -13.14 12.47
N ILE A 372 23.88 -12.83 13.33
CA ILE A 372 22.48 -12.49 12.97
C ILE A 372 22.24 -11.11 12.31
N GLY A 373 23.24 -10.63 11.59
CA GLY A 373 23.13 -9.53 10.63
C GLY A 373 24.45 -9.25 9.90
N GLU A 374 25.31 -10.26 9.73
CA GLU A 374 26.59 -10.13 9.01
C GLU A 374 26.39 -9.98 7.50
N ASN A 375 26.01 -11.06 6.81
CA ASN A 375 25.94 -11.15 5.35
C ASN A 375 24.64 -11.85 4.90
N THR A 376 24.61 -12.26 3.63
CA THR A 376 23.49 -12.94 2.97
C THR A 376 23.67 -14.46 2.89
N GLU A 377 24.49 -15.06 3.77
CA GLU A 377 24.65 -16.53 3.82
C GLU A 377 23.30 -17.22 4.12
N PRO A 378 22.88 -18.21 3.31
CA PRO A 378 21.72 -19.02 3.62
C PRO A 378 22.03 -19.97 4.78
N HIS A 379 21.18 -19.98 5.81
CA HIS A 379 21.29 -20.89 6.94
C HIS A 379 20.13 -21.88 6.95
N PRO A 380 20.37 -23.16 7.31
CA PRO A 380 19.34 -24.20 7.25
C PRO A 380 18.16 -23.90 8.19
N LEU A 381 16.97 -24.29 7.75
CA LEU A 381 15.73 -24.23 8.53
C LEU A 381 15.86 -25.03 9.84
N ARG A 382 15.18 -24.57 10.90
CA ARG A 382 15.02 -25.33 12.14
C ARG A 382 14.33 -26.67 11.86
N ASN A 383 14.91 -27.77 12.32
CA ASN A 383 14.38 -29.11 12.06
C ASN A 383 13.13 -29.38 12.91
N ILE A 384 11.96 -29.26 12.27
CA ILE A 384 10.65 -29.44 12.90
C ILE A 384 10.50 -30.81 13.58
N ARG A 385 11.00 -31.91 12.98
CA ARG A 385 10.90 -33.26 13.55
C ARG A 385 11.74 -33.41 14.82
N SER A 386 12.97 -32.92 14.82
CA SER A 386 13.83 -32.92 16.01
C SER A 386 13.22 -32.10 17.16
N ILE A 387 12.61 -30.96 16.84
CA ILE A 387 11.96 -30.08 17.82
C ILE A 387 10.67 -30.71 18.37
N LEU A 388 9.82 -31.30 17.52
CA LEU A 388 8.63 -32.05 17.94
C LEU A 388 8.98 -33.20 18.89
N ASN A 389 10.04 -33.97 18.58
CA ASN A 389 10.51 -35.05 19.45
C ASN A 389 10.91 -34.55 20.86
N ILE A 390 11.56 -33.39 20.96
CA ILE A 390 11.93 -32.77 22.25
C ILE A 390 10.70 -32.26 23.00
N LEU A 391 9.79 -31.56 22.31
CA LEU A 391 8.57 -31.03 22.93
C LEU A 391 7.56 -32.12 23.33
N SER A 392 7.70 -33.33 22.77
CA SER A 392 6.88 -34.51 23.10
C SER A 392 7.47 -35.40 24.22
N MET A 393 8.65 -35.09 24.77
CA MET A 393 9.26 -35.86 25.86
C MET A 393 8.31 -35.98 27.08
N PRO A 394 8.06 -37.17 27.64
CA PRO A 394 7.15 -37.34 28.79
C PRO A 394 7.76 -36.80 30.10
N ASP A 395 9.07 -36.97 30.31
CA ASP A 395 9.77 -36.27 31.38
C ASP A 395 9.82 -34.76 31.07
N ARG A 396 9.45 -33.94 32.06
CA ARG A 396 9.50 -32.47 32.00
C ARG A 396 10.55 -31.86 32.95
N GLY A 397 11.39 -32.72 33.54
CA GLY A 397 12.51 -32.38 34.41
C GLY A 397 13.77 -31.97 33.66
N ALA A 398 14.94 -32.31 34.23
CA ALA A 398 16.23 -31.80 33.81
C ALA A 398 16.61 -32.16 32.35
N VAL A 399 16.23 -33.36 31.88
CA VAL A 399 16.57 -33.84 30.52
C VAL A 399 15.86 -32.97 29.47
N PHE A 400 14.56 -32.74 29.64
CA PHE A 400 13.77 -31.86 28.78
C PHE A 400 14.26 -30.40 28.81
N VAL A 401 14.64 -29.90 30.00
CA VAL A 401 15.21 -28.56 30.17
C VAL A 401 16.49 -28.38 29.36
N GLU A 402 17.41 -29.34 29.42
CA GLU A 402 18.68 -29.28 28.68
C GLU A 402 18.49 -29.54 27.18
N ALA A 403 17.62 -30.47 26.79
CA ALA A 403 17.28 -30.72 25.38
C ALA A 403 16.70 -29.47 24.70
N CYS A 404 15.78 -28.74 25.35
CA CYS A 404 15.28 -27.46 24.86
C CYS A 404 16.39 -26.41 24.71
N LYS A 405 17.31 -26.34 25.69
CA LYS A 405 18.47 -25.42 25.70
C LYS A 405 19.46 -25.71 24.57
N LEU A 406 19.75 -26.98 24.30
CA LEU A 406 20.59 -27.40 23.17
C LEU A 406 19.92 -27.11 21.82
N ALA A 407 18.62 -27.40 21.67
CA ALA A 407 17.84 -27.12 20.47
C ALA A 407 17.44 -25.65 20.28
N ARG A 408 17.84 -24.76 21.20
CA ARG A 408 17.55 -23.30 21.17
C ARG A 408 16.06 -22.96 21.08
N ILE A 409 15.27 -23.61 21.94
CA ILE A 409 13.82 -23.41 22.07
C ILE A 409 13.40 -23.19 23.52
N LYS A 410 12.26 -22.52 23.71
CA LYS A 410 11.55 -22.35 24.97
C LYS A 410 10.94 -23.68 25.42
N GLN A 411 10.85 -23.86 26.74
CA GLN A 411 10.20 -25.00 27.37
C GLN A 411 8.67 -24.83 27.29
N VAL A 412 8.09 -25.36 26.21
CA VAL A 412 6.65 -25.33 25.93
C VAL A 412 6.10 -26.76 25.96
N PHE A 413 4.96 -26.95 26.61
CA PHE A 413 4.22 -28.20 26.63
C PHE A 413 3.17 -28.15 25.52
N GLU A 414 3.27 -29.05 24.54
CA GLU A 414 2.33 -29.16 23.39
C GLU A 414 1.98 -27.80 22.72
N PRO A 415 2.90 -27.16 21.97
CA PRO A 415 2.56 -25.95 21.23
C PRO A 415 1.41 -26.19 20.24
N PHE A 416 0.62 -25.16 19.94
CA PHE A 416 -0.64 -25.32 19.18
C PHE A 416 -0.49 -25.96 17.79
N TRP A 417 0.70 -25.86 17.19
CA TRP A 417 1.04 -26.43 15.89
C TRP A 417 1.57 -27.88 15.95
N ALA A 418 1.75 -28.47 17.15
CA ALA A 418 2.44 -29.76 17.30
C ALA A 418 1.76 -30.95 16.60
N LYS A 419 0.44 -30.86 16.39
CA LYS A 419 -0.39 -31.92 15.80
C LYS A 419 -1.09 -31.49 14.50
N LEU A 420 -0.86 -30.25 14.05
CA LEU A 420 -1.52 -29.72 12.86
C LEU A 420 -0.96 -30.37 11.59
N PRO A 421 -1.80 -31.04 10.77
CA PRO A 421 -1.34 -31.82 9.63
C PRO A 421 -0.72 -30.95 8.54
N PHE A 422 0.24 -31.52 7.82
CA PHE A 422 0.98 -30.90 6.71
C PHE A 422 1.65 -29.54 7.03
N SER A 423 1.79 -29.19 8.31
CA SER A 423 2.27 -27.87 8.75
C SER A 423 3.76 -27.86 9.14
N ASN A 424 4.38 -26.68 9.05
CA ASN A 424 5.72 -26.43 9.57
C ASN A 424 5.82 -24.96 10.03
N VAL A 425 5.78 -24.74 11.35
CA VAL A 425 5.76 -23.38 11.92
C VAL A 425 6.94 -22.50 11.46
N PHE A 426 8.09 -23.10 11.14
CA PHE A 426 9.29 -22.38 10.69
C PHE A 426 9.22 -21.93 9.22
N LEU A 427 8.25 -22.41 8.44
CA LEU A 427 7.91 -21.89 7.11
C LEU A 427 6.67 -20.98 7.15
N SER A 428 5.78 -21.19 8.12
CA SER A 428 4.60 -20.35 8.35
C SER A 428 4.91 -18.92 8.79
N ILE A 429 6.12 -18.60 9.27
CA ILE A 429 6.48 -17.21 9.62
C ILE A 429 6.78 -16.40 8.36
N THR A 430 5.86 -15.47 8.07
CA THR A 430 5.97 -14.52 6.95
C THR A 430 6.70 -13.24 7.36
N PRO A 431 7.51 -12.64 6.48
CA PRO A 431 8.08 -11.31 6.70
C PRO A 431 7.03 -10.20 6.69
N ASP A 432 7.36 -9.08 7.34
CA ASP A 432 6.42 -8.00 7.66
C ASP A 432 7.06 -6.62 7.40
N ILE A 433 6.48 -5.83 6.48
CA ILE A 433 7.08 -4.57 6.02
C ILE A 433 7.06 -3.52 7.13
N LEU A 434 5.94 -3.40 7.84
CA LEU A 434 5.71 -2.37 8.85
C LEU A 434 6.65 -2.49 10.06
N HIS A 435 6.60 -3.60 10.78
CA HIS A 435 7.37 -3.80 12.01
C HIS A 435 8.80 -4.25 11.74
N GLN A 436 9.09 -5.01 10.68
CA GLN A 436 10.46 -5.44 10.39
C GLN A 436 11.28 -4.36 9.67
N LEU A 437 10.77 -3.82 8.54
CA LEU A 437 11.54 -2.90 7.72
C LEU A 437 11.40 -1.47 8.22
N TYR A 438 10.20 -0.88 8.23
CA TYR A 438 10.03 0.54 8.57
C TYR A 438 10.29 0.84 10.06
N GLN A 439 9.61 0.17 10.98
CA GLN A 439 9.82 0.31 12.43
C GLN A 439 11.00 -0.51 12.98
N GLY A 440 11.75 -1.20 12.12
CA GLY A 440 12.96 -1.92 12.47
C GLY A 440 14.19 -1.37 11.75
N VAL A 441 14.53 -1.96 10.60
CA VAL A 441 15.79 -1.67 9.89
C VAL A 441 15.92 -0.19 9.49
N PHE A 442 14.90 0.39 8.88
CA PHE A 442 14.92 1.80 8.44
C PHE A 442 14.97 2.77 9.63
N LYS A 443 14.19 2.53 10.69
CA LYS A 443 14.24 3.29 11.94
C LYS A 443 15.65 3.36 12.55
N HIS A 444 16.40 2.25 12.49
CA HIS A 444 17.81 2.24 12.88
C HIS A 444 18.69 3.02 11.89
N LEU A 445 18.60 2.73 10.59
CA LEU A 445 19.43 3.37 9.57
C LEU A 445 19.26 4.90 9.53
N LYS A 446 18.03 5.40 9.62
CA LYS A 446 17.72 6.84 9.72
C LYS A 446 18.43 7.50 10.90
N ASN A 447 18.47 6.83 12.07
CA ASN A 447 19.18 7.35 13.23
C ASN A 447 20.71 7.34 13.02
N TRP A 448 21.25 6.32 12.35
CA TRP A 448 22.68 6.26 11.99
C TRP A 448 23.07 7.36 10.98
N VAL A 449 22.22 7.63 9.98
CA VAL A 449 22.41 8.72 9.01
C VAL A 449 22.37 10.09 9.71
N ILE A 450 21.47 10.30 10.69
CA ILE A 450 21.41 11.52 11.50
C ILE A 450 22.67 11.71 12.36
N GLN A 451 23.29 10.62 12.84
CA GLN A 451 24.55 10.67 13.56
C GLN A 451 25.74 10.96 12.62
N ALA A 452 25.78 10.35 11.43
CA ALA A 452 26.85 10.50 10.46
C ALA A 452 26.99 11.92 9.89
N TYR A 453 25.87 12.61 9.60
CA TYR A 453 25.88 13.95 8.98
C TYR A 453 25.44 15.08 9.92
N GLY A 454 25.06 14.76 11.16
CA GLY A 454 24.61 15.73 12.16
C GLY A 454 23.16 16.21 11.98
N ALA A 455 22.43 16.26 13.09
CA ALA A 455 21.02 16.63 13.13
C ALA A 455 20.69 17.99 12.47
N HIS A 456 21.54 18.99 12.66
CA HIS A 456 21.30 20.35 12.15
C HIS A 456 21.37 20.45 10.62
N GLU A 457 22.16 19.62 9.94
CA GLU A 457 22.27 19.64 8.48
C GLU A 457 21.15 18.81 7.83
N ILE A 458 20.86 17.62 8.37
CA ILE A 458 19.71 16.81 7.95
C ILE A 458 18.40 17.60 8.05
N ASP A 459 18.15 18.25 9.19
CA ASP A 459 16.94 19.06 9.37
C ASP A 459 16.91 20.31 8.48
N ALA A 460 18.06 20.88 8.12
CA ALA A 460 18.12 22.00 7.19
C ALA A 460 17.72 21.60 5.77
N ARG A 461 18.16 20.43 5.31
CA ARG A 461 17.78 19.86 3.99
C ARG A 461 16.31 19.45 3.96
N CYS A 462 15.80 18.83 5.02
CA CYS A 462 14.37 18.49 5.16
C CYS A 462 13.43 19.69 4.96
N ARG A 463 13.81 20.87 5.51
CA ARG A 463 13.03 22.12 5.42
C ARG A 463 13.07 22.79 4.04
N ARG A 464 13.87 22.24 3.11
CA ARG A 464 14.17 22.78 1.78
C ARG A 464 13.81 21.80 0.66
N LEU A 465 13.08 20.74 0.95
CA LEU A 465 12.42 19.94 -0.08
C LEU A 465 11.24 20.75 -0.66
N PRO A 466 11.06 20.79 -1.99
CA PRO A 466 9.87 21.38 -2.59
C PRO A 466 8.62 20.51 -2.38
N PRO A 467 7.41 21.06 -2.47
CA PRO A 467 6.19 20.28 -2.36
C PRO A 467 5.99 19.32 -3.55
N ASN A 468 5.31 18.19 -3.29
CA ASN A 468 4.81 17.24 -4.29
C ASN A 468 3.50 16.61 -3.77
N HIS A 469 2.78 15.78 -4.54
CA HIS A 469 1.60 15.06 -4.05
C HIS A 469 1.99 13.95 -3.06
N ASN A 470 3.02 13.16 -3.38
CA ASN A 470 3.36 11.92 -2.68
C ASN A 470 4.40 12.08 -1.56
N MET A 471 4.71 13.31 -1.16
CA MET A 471 5.71 13.63 -0.14
C MET A 471 5.22 14.62 0.91
N ARG A 472 5.30 14.19 2.17
CA ARG A 472 5.05 14.98 3.37
C ARG A 472 6.26 15.84 3.73
N LEU A 473 6.07 17.15 3.74
CA LEU A 473 7.12 18.11 4.10
C LEU A 473 7.31 18.20 5.62
N PHE A 474 8.55 18.01 6.08
CA PHE A 474 8.92 18.11 7.48
C PHE A 474 9.51 19.49 7.79
N MET A 475 8.65 20.52 7.84
CA MET A 475 9.04 21.93 7.98
C MET A 475 9.70 22.31 9.32
N LYS A 476 9.77 21.38 10.29
CA LYS A 476 10.57 21.51 11.53
C LYS A 476 11.84 20.65 11.52
N GLY A 477 12.07 19.87 10.46
CA GLY A 477 13.03 18.77 10.43
C GLY A 477 12.43 17.44 10.89
N ILE A 478 13.25 16.38 10.88
CA ILE A 478 12.88 15.02 11.28
C ILE A 478 13.51 14.60 12.62
N THR A 479 14.53 15.30 13.12
CA THR A 479 15.29 14.88 14.31
C THR A 479 14.50 15.01 15.61
N SER A 480 13.59 15.99 15.68
CA SER A 480 12.78 16.31 16.87
C SER A 480 11.51 15.46 17.01
N LEU A 481 11.21 14.58 16.05
CA LEU A 481 9.98 13.79 16.02
C LEU A 481 10.04 12.64 17.05
N GLN A 482 9.07 12.60 17.97
CA GLN A 482 8.92 11.54 18.95
C GLN A 482 7.77 10.59 18.58
N ARG A 483 7.90 9.30 18.93
CA ARG A 483 6.88 8.25 18.68
C ARG A 483 6.45 8.11 17.20
N ILE A 484 7.40 8.37 16.29
CA ILE A 484 7.23 8.31 14.82
C ILE A 484 6.53 7.02 14.39
N SER A 485 5.43 7.15 13.66
CA SER A 485 4.61 6.06 13.12
C SER A 485 5.29 5.29 11.97
N GLY A 486 4.68 4.19 11.52
CA GLY A 486 5.15 3.46 10.33
C GLY A 486 5.06 4.30 9.06
N GLU A 487 3.90 4.92 8.84
CA GLU A 487 3.63 5.86 7.74
C GLU A 487 4.65 7.01 7.70
N GLU A 488 5.02 7.58 8.84
CA GLU A 488 6.04 8.63 8.90
C GLU A 488 7.45 8.10 8.61
N HIS A 489 7.78 6.86 8.98
CA HIS A 489 9.05 6.26 8.55
C HIS A 489 9.07 6.01 7.03
N ALA A 490 7.95 5.58 6.42
CA ALA A 490 7.83 5.47 4.97
C ALA A 490 7.99 6.84 4.28
N GLN A 491 7.27 7.86 4.74
CA GLN A 491 7.40 9.22 4.21
C GLN A 491 8.82 9.80 4.34
N ILE A 492 9.60 9.43 5.38
CA ILE A 492 11.01 9.82 5.51
C ILE A 492 11.91 9.02 4.55
N SER A 493 11.59 7.75 4.25
CA SER A 493 12.38 6.96 3.27
C SER A 493 12.29 7.53 1.86
N HIS A 494 11.18 8.21 1.51
CA HIS A 494 10.99 8.82 0.19
C HIS A 494 12.03 9.90 -0.15
N PHE A 495 12.78 10.46 0.81
CA PHE A 495 13.74 11.54 0.55
C PHE A 495 15.12 11.39 1.22
N LEU A 496 15.27 10.53 2.24
CA LEU A 496 16.48 10.47 3.06
C LEU A 496 17.78 10.30 2.25
N LEU A 497 17.76 9.50 1.18
CA LEU A 497 18.91 9.27 0.30
C LEU A 497 19.33 10.54 -0.46
N GLY A 498 18.38 11.27 -1.03
CA GLY A 498 18.68 12.50 -1.76
C GLY A 498 19.10 13.67 -0.87
N LEU A 499 18.70 13.70 0.42
CA LEU A 499 19.25 14.68 1.36
C LEU A 499 20.79 14.55 1.45
N ILE A 500 21.29 13.32 1.53
CA ILE A 500 22.71 13.06 1.81
C ILE A 500 23.56 12.83 0.56
N ALA A 501 22.97 12.81 -0.64
CA ALA A 501 23.65 12.51 -1.91
C ALA A 501 24.95 13.32 -2.14
N GLU A 502 25.00 14.56 -1.65
CA GLU A 502 26.17 15.44 -1.73
C GLU A 502 26.69 15.91 -0.35
N ALA A 503 26.16 15.35 0.74
CA ALA A 503 26.63 15.70 2.08
C ALA A 503 28.03 15.10 2.34
N SER A 504 28.90 15.88 2.98
CA SER A 504 30.23 15.41 3.40
C SER A 504 30.14 14.65 4.72
N LEU A 505 30.85 13.52 4.82
CA LEU A 505 31.10 12.86 6.10
C LEU A 505 32.20 13.61 6.90
N PRO A 506 32.32 13.34 8.22
CA PRO A 506 33.44 13.78 9.02
C PRO A 506 34.80 13.40 8.42
N ASP A 507 35.82 14.19 8.75
CA ASP A 507 37.25 13.94 8.44
C ASP A 507 37.57 13.66 6.96
N GLY A 508 36.70 14.08 6.04
CA GLY A 508 36.88 13.89 4.60
C GLY A 508 36.59 12.47 4.10
N MET A 509 35.95 11.62 4.91
CA MET A 509 35.62 10.25 4.52
C MET A 509 34.67 10.19 3.31
N SER A 510 34.87 9.20 2.44
CA SER A 510 34.03 9.02 1.25
C SER A 510 32.62 8.54 1.63
N SER A 511 31.60 9.32 1.28
CA SER A 511 30.20 8.97 1.49
C SER A 511 29.71 7.81 0.60
N ALA A 512 30.49 7.38 -0.40
CA ALA A 512 30.10 6.39 -1.40
C ALA A 512 29.55 5.08 -0.81
N CYS A 513 30.19 4.52 0.23
CA CYS A 513 29.70 3.32 0.90
C CYS A 513 28.36 3.58 1.61
N LEU A 514 28.23 4.70 2.33
CA LEU A 514 26.99 5.04 3.02
C LEU A 514 25.84 5.26 2.02
N LEU A 515 26.09 5.94 0.91
CA LEU A 515 25.13 6.12 -0.19
C LEU A 515 24.69 4.79 -0.80
N ARG A 516 25.63 3.89 -1.13
CA ARG A 516 25.33 2.55 -1.68
C ARG A 516 24.56 1.68 -0.69
N CYS A 517 24.90 1.75 0.59
CA CYS A 517 24.20 1.06 1.68
C CYS A 517 22.75 1.54 1.79
N LEU A 518 22.55 2.86 1.85
CA LEU A 518 21.21 3.45 1.95
C LEU A 518 20.38 3.18 0.69
N ARG A 519 20.97 3.30 -0.52
CA ARG A 519 20.35 2.89 -1.79
C ARG A 519 19.93 1.41 -1.76
N GLY A 520 20.80 0.52 -1.28
CA GLY A 520 20.47 -0.91 -1.11
C GLY A 520 19.23 -1.12 -0.25
N LEU A 521 19.08 -0.41 0.88
CA LEU A 521 17.85 -0.50 1.68
C LEU A 521 16.65 0.18 1.02
N MET A 522 16.81 1.29 0.28
CA MET A 522 15.69 1.95 -0.39
C MET A 522 15.14 1.07 -1.52
N ASP A 523 16.00 0.54 -2.37
CA ASP A 523 15.61 -0.39 -3.44
C ASP A 523 14.93 -1.63 -2.84
N PHE A 524 15.48 -2.21 -1.76
CA PHE A 524 14.85 -3.33 -1.06
C PHE A 524 13.46 -2.98 -0.48
N LEU A 525 13.31 -1.80 0.14
CA LEU A 525 12.02 -1.34 0.68
C LEU A 525 10.96 -1.18 -0.40
N PHE A 526 11.30 -0.65 -1.57
CA PHE A 526 10.36 -0.43 -2.66
C PHE A 526 10.04 -1.74 -3.40
N LEU A 527 11.05 -2.56 -3.70
CA LEU A 527 10.87 -3.88 -4.32
C LEU A 527 10.06 -4.82 -3.42
N ALA A 528 10.29 -4.85 -2.11
CA ALA A 528 9.50 -5.66 -1.17
C ALA A 528 8.02 -5.22 -1.07
N GLN A 529 7.64 -4.07 -1.61
CA GLN A 529 6.25 -3.63 -1.73
C GLN A 529 5.64 -3.94 -3.11
N TYR A 530 6.31 -4.71 -3.96
CA TYR A 530 5.75 -5.11 -5.26
C TYR A 530 4.61 -6.13 -5.06
N PRO A 531 3.41 -5.87 -5.61
CA PRO A 531 2.25 -6.75 -5.46
C PRO A 531 2.24 -7.96 -6.42
N VAL A 532 3.07 -7.94 -7.48
CA VAL A 532 3.50 -9.13 -8.24
C VAL A 532 5.03 -9.09 -8.27
N HIS A 533 5.66 -10.23 -8.02
CA HIS A 533 7.09 -10.41 -8.23
C HIS A 533 7.32 -11.43 -9.35
N SER A 534 8.12 -11.07 -10.34
CA SER A 534 8.76 -12.03 -11.25
C SER A 534 10.14 -12.45 -10.70
N THR A 535 10.69 -13.55 -11.20
CA THR A 535 12.06 -14.04 -10.96
C THR A 535 13.10 -12.92 -11.13
N THR A 536 12.95 -12.11 -12.19
CA THR A 536 13.80 -10.94 -12.46
C THR A 536 13.72 -9.92 -11.31
N THR A 537 12.52 -9.57 -10.86
CA THR A 537 12.35 -8.64 -9.72
C THR A 537 12.82 -9.22 -8.38
N LEU A 538 12.82 -10.54 -8.21
CA LEU A 538 13.39 -11.22 -7.04
C LEU A 538 14.92 -11.24 -7.05
N GLN A 539 15.54 -11.26 -8.24
CA GLN A 539 16.98 -11.02 -8.36
C GLN A 539 17.32 -9.58 -7.96
N LEU A 540 16.59 -8.57 -8.47
CA LEU A 540 16.79 -7.17 -8.04
C LEU A 540 16.65 -6.99 -6.52
N LEU A 541 15.66 -7.66 -5.89
CA LEU A 541 15.48 -7.66 -4.43
C LEU A 541 16.67 -8.30 -3.69
N SER A 542 17.29 -9.33 -4.28
CA SER A 542 18.51 -9.97 -3.74
C SER A 542 19.72 -9.04 -3.85
N GLU A 543 19.93 -8.42 -5.02
CA GLU A 543 21.04 -7.51 -5.28
C GLU A 543 20.98 -6.25 -4.41
N ALA A 544 19.78 -5.72 -4.18
CA ALA A 544 19.55 -4.61 -3.24
C ALA A 544 19.99 -4.98 -1.80
N LEU A 545 19.68 -6.21 -1.36
CA LEU A 545 20.09 -6.72 -0.05
C LEU A 545 21.61 -6.92 0.06
N SER A 546 22.24 -7.54 -0.95
CA SER A 546 23.70 -7.67 -1.01
C SER A 546 24.37 -6.30 -0.93
N ARG A 547 23.93 -5.33 -1.75
CA ARG A 547 24.48 -3.96 -1.74
C ARG A 547 24.37 -3.28 -0.37
N PHE A 548 23.27 -3.50 0.37
CA PHE A 548 23.17 -3.04 1.76
C PHE A 548 24.19 -3.74 2.67
N HIS A 549 24.32 -5.07 2.58
CA HIS A 549 25.26 -5.84 3.40
C HIS A 549 26.73 -5.51 3.13
N ASP A 550 27.12 -5.36 1.87
CA ASP A 550 28.51 -5.08 1.44
C ASP A 550 29.00 -3.71 1.94
N ASN A 551 28.10 -2.73 2.00
CA ASN A 551 28.47 -1.32 2.20
C ASN A 551 28.21 -0.79 3.62
N LYS A 552 27.34 -1.41 4.42
CA LYS A 552 27.00 -0.94 5.79
C LYS A 552 28.16 -0.88 6.77
N ARG A 553 29.29 -1.53 6.47
CA ARG A 553 30.50 -1.55 7.32
C ARG A 553 30.97 -0.15 7.70
N ILE A 554 30.70 0.84 6.84
CA ILE A 554 30.89 2.28 7.08
C ILE A 554 30.32 2.79 8.42
N PHE A 555 29.23 2.21 8.96
CA PHE A 555 28.70 2.63 10.27
C PHE A 555 29.51 2.10 11.46
N ILE A 556 30.37 1.09 11.26
CA ILE A 556 31.37 0.69 12.24
C ILE A 556 32.62 1.56 12.10
N ASP A 557 33.01 1.88 10.85
CA ASP A 557 34.20 2.70 10.59
C ASP A 557 33.99 4.18 11.01
N LEU A 558 32.73 4.63 11.11
CA LEU A 558 32.29 5.90 11.69
C LEU A 558 32.03 5.85 13.23
N ASP A 559 32.34 4.73 13.91
CA ASP A 559 32.04 4.47 15.35
C ASP A 559 30.56 4.61 15.76
N ILE A 560 29.63 4.54 14.80
CA ILE A 560 28.18 4.59 15.02
C ILE A 560 27.63 3.22 15.48
N ARG A 561 28.36 2.13 15.22
CA ARG A 561 28.01 0.75 15.56
C ARG A 561 29.22 -0.09 15.93
N SER A 562 29.09 -0.90 16.97
CA SER A 562 29.96 -2.05 17.25
C SER A 562 29.73 -3.24 16.32
N ASP A 563 28.48 -3.43 15.88
CA ASP A 563 28.00 -4.68 15.26
C ASP A 563 26.65 -4.48 14.53
N PHE A 564 26.14 -5.55 13.92
CA PHE A 564 24.79 -5.61 13.35
C PHE A 564 23.98 -6.81 13.87
N HIS A 565 24.05 -7.15 15.16
CA HIS A 565 23.31 -8.26 15.79
C HIS A 565 21.80 -7.97 15.96
N ILE A 566 21.13 -7.56 14.87
CA ILE A 566 19.75 -7.10 14.83
C ILE A 566 18.94 -8.13 14.04
N PRO A 567 18.11 -8.98 14.68
CA PRO A 567 17.41 -10.07 13.99
C PRO A 567 16.58 -9.62 12.78
N LYS A 568 16.02 -8.39 12.83
CA LYS A 568 15.26 -7.78 11.73
C LYS A 568 16.09 -7.52 10.46
N ILE A 569 17.42 -7.36 10.57
CA ILE A 569 18.34 -7.27 9.42
C ILE A 569 18.51 -8.65 8.78
N HIS A 570 18.97 -9.65 9.53
CA HIS A 570 19.12 -11.01 8.97
C HIS A 570 17.80 -11.54 8.38
N PHE A 571 16.66 -11.18 8.97
CA PHE A 571 15.35 -11.64 8.47
C PHE A 571 14.99 -11.10 7.07
N MET A 572 15.71 -10.09 6.54
CA MET A 572 15.60 -9.67 5.14
C MET A 572 16.02 -10.78 4.17
N ASN A 573 16.93 -11.68 4.55
CA ASN A 573 17.35 -12.83 3.73
C ASN A 573 16.20 -13.80 3.41
N HIS A 574 15.16 -13.87 4.25
CA HIS A 574 14.03 -14.79 4.07
C HIS A 574 12.97 -14.26 3.08
N TYR A 575 13.14 -13.05 2.54
CA TYR A 575 12.12 -12.42 1.68
C TYR A 575 11.93 -13.21 0.39
N VAL A 576 12.99 -13.41 -0.40
CA VAL A 576 12.91 -14.07 -1.71
C VAL A 576 12.38 -15.51 -1.60
N GLU A 577 12.78 -16.25 -0.57
CA GLU A 577 12.21 -17.58 -0.26
C GLU A 577 10.72 -17.47 0.06
N SER A 578 10.31 -16.53 0.92
CA SER A 578 8.90 -16.34 1.28
C SER A 578 8.02 -15.91 0.11
N VAL A 579 8.50 -15.10 -0.84
CA VAL A 579 7.70 -14.75 -2.03
C VAL A 579 7.45 -16.00 -2.88
N LYS A 580 8.48 -16.79 -3.16
CA LYS A 580 8.34 -18.03 -3.93
C LYS A 580 7.41 -19.03 -3.24
N HIS A 581 7.51 -19.13 -1.92
CA HIS A 581 6.73 -20.07 -1.13
C HIS A 581 5.26 -19.62 -0.92
N MET A 582 5.02 -18.36 -0.59
CA MET A 582 3.73 -17.86 -0.05
C MET A 582 3.11 -16.68 -0.82
N GLY A 583 3.76 -16.16 -1.87
CA GLY A 583 3.36 -14.91 -2.53
C GLY A 583 3.87 -13.65 -1.80
N THR A 584 3.53 -12.49 -2.33
CA THR A 584 4.10 -11.18 -1.94
C THR A 584 3.63 -10.69 -0.56
N PHE A 585 4.40 -9.84 0.11
CA PHE A 585 4.15 -9.49 1.52
C PHE A 585 2.91 -8.63 1.78
N ASP A 586 2.28 -8.09 0.74
CA ASP A 586 0.98 -7.43 0.86
C ASP A 586 -0.15 -8.40 1.25
N ASN A 587 0.06 -9.72 1.11
CA ASN A 587 -0.76 -10.77 1.72
C ASN A 587 -0.71 -10.80 3.25
N PHE A 588 0.38 -10.31 3.86
CA PHE A 588 0.81 -10.66 5.21
C PHE A 588 1.19 -9.47 6.12
N ASN A 589 1.25 -8.25 5.58
CA ASN A 589 1.69 -7.06 6.32
C ASN A 589 0.75 -6.72 7.50
N THR A 590 1.32 -6.38 8.66
CA THR A 590 0.60 -6.09 9.91
C THR A 590 -0.25 -4.79 9.88
N GLU A 591 -0.10 -3.94 8.86
CA GLU A 591 -0.95 -2.76 8.65
C GLU A 591 -2.46 -3.09 8.65
N TYR A 592 -2.84 -4.25 8.09
CA TYR A 592 -4.25 -4.67 8.06
C TYR A 592 -4.73 -5.08 9.46
N THR A 593 -3.90 -5.74 10.27
CA THR A 593 -4.27 -6.12 11.63
C THR A 593 -4.24 -4.93 12.59
N GLU A 594 -3.35 -3.95 12.40
CA GLU A 594 -3.42 -2.64 13.06
C GLU A 594 -4.73 -1.91 12.76
N ARG A 595 -5.22 -1.97 11.51
CA ARG A 595 -6.53 -1.41 11.15
C ARG A 595 -7.67 -2.19 11.81
N LEU A 596 -7.63 -3.53 11.79
CA LEU A 596 -8.60 -4.37 12.51
C LEU A 596 -8.60 -4.11 14.03
N HIS A 597 -7.47 -3.73 14.64
CA HIS A 597 -7.43 -3.30 16.04
C HIS A 597 -8.27 -2.04 16.31
N ILE A 598 -8.51 -1.18 15.32
CA ILE A 598 -9.43 -0.04 15.48
C ILE A 598 -10.85 -0.58 15.58
N ASP A 599 -11.32 -1.23 14.52
CA ASP A 599 -12.74 -1.61 14.35
C ASP A 599 -13.19 -2.76 15.26
N LEU A 600 -12.28 -3.71 15.57
CA LEU A 600 -12.58 -4.98 16.26
C LEU A 600 -11.99 -5.09 17.66
N ALA A 601 -11.27 -4.08 18.17
CA ALA A 601 -10.77 -4.06 19.54
C ALA A 601 -10.98 -2.71 20.23
N LYS A 602 -10.53 -1.59 19.63
CA LYS A 602 -10.62 -0.26 20.24
C LYS A 602 -12.05 0.27 20.23
N ASP A 603 -12.79 0.12 19.12
CA ASP A 603 -14.20 0.54 19.05
C ASP A 603 -15.14 -0.39 19.83
N ALA A 604 -14.92 -1.70 19.75
CA ALA A 604 -15.61 -2.66 20.63
C ALA A 604 -15.40 -2.32 22.12
N TYR A 605 -14.17 -2.02 22.55
CA TYR A 605 -13.89 -1.59 23.92
C TYR A 605 -14.54 -0.24 24.25
N ARG A 606 -14.51 0.74 23.33
CA ARG A 606 -15.17 2.06 23.48
C ARG A 606 -16.66 1.93 23.75
N ALA A 607 -17.35 0.97 23.12
CA ALA A 607 -18.78 0.72 23.32
C ALA A 607 -19.17 0.12 24.69
N THR A 608 -18.24 -0.46 25.46
CA THR A 608 -18.53 -1.10 26.75
C THR A 608 -18.73 -0.12 27.93
N ASN A 609 -19.26 -0.60 29.05
CA ASN A 609 -19.27 0.11 30.33
C ASN A 609 -17.92 0.10 31.09
N LYS A 610 -16.85 -0.47 30.50
CA LYS A 610 -15.49 -0.58 31.08
C LYS A 610 -15.36 -1.52 32.31
N LYS A 611 -16.35 -2.38 32.56
CA LYS A 611 -16.30 -3.51 33.50
C LYS A 611 -16.54 -4.81 32.73
N ASP A 612 -15.85 -5.89 33.08
CA ASP A 612 -16.04 -7.24 32.51
C ASP A 612 -16.12 -7.25 30.97
N GLU A 613 -15.26 -6.43 30.36
CA GLU A 613 -15.52 -5.81 29.06
C GLU A 613 -15.62 -6.80 27.90
N LEU A 614 -14.88 -7.92 27.95
CA LEU A 614 -14.83 -8.89 26.84
C LEU A 614 -16.23 -9.42 26.50
N SER A 615 -17.06 -9.68 27.52
CA SER A 615 -18.46 -10.13 27.38
C SER A 615 -19.37 -9.14 26.65
N GLN A 616 -19.04 -7.85 26.69
CA GLN A 616 -19.75 -6.77 25.99
C GLN A 616 -19.15 -6.50 24.61
N MET A 617 -17.83 -6.62 24.47
CA MET A 617 -17.11 -6.47 23.20
C MET A 617 -17.57 -7.52 22.19
N THR A 618 -17.64 -8.79 22.59
CA THR A 618 -18.10 -9.91 21.73
C THR A 618 -19.54 -9.70 21.26
N LYS A 619 -20.48 -9.41 22.18
CA LYS A 619 -21.88 -9.13 21.84
C LYS A 619 -22.08 -7.90 20.96
N TRP A 620 -21.28 -6.85 21.14
CA TRP A 620 -21.31 -5.67 20.27
C TRP A 620 -20.84 -6.01 18.84
N LEU A 621 -19.79 -6.83 18.72
CA LEU A 621 -19.29 -7.30 17.43
C LEU A 621 -20.30 -8.18 16.70
N GLU A 622 -20.87 -9.20 17.37
CA GLU A 622 -21.87 -10.09 16.78
C GLU A 622 -23.07 -9.31 16.21
N ARG A 623 -23.58 -8.32 16.96
CA ARG A 623 -24.66 -7.44 16.50
C ARG A 623 -24.26 -6.60 15.28
N LYS A 624 -23.03 -6.08 15.25
CA LYS A 624 -22.50 -5.31 14.11
C LYS A 624 -22.30 -6.19 12.87
N GLU A 625 -21.83 -7.43 13.04
CA GLU A 625 -21.69 -8.42 11.97
C GLU A 625 -23.06 -8.82 11.39
N LYS A 626 -24.05 -9.12 12.25
CA LYS A 626 -25.44 -9.43 11.84
C LYS A 626 -26.06 -8.29 11.03
N ILE A 627 -25.98 -7.05 11.53
CA ILE A 627 -26.47 -5.85 10.82
C ILE A 627 -25.79 -5.71 9.45
N SER A 628 -24.47 -5.81 9.39
CA SER A 628 -23.74 -5.65 8.11
C SER A 628 -24.04 -6.78 7.12
N LYS A 629 -24.33 -8.02 7.56
CA LYS A 629 -24.75 -9.10 6.64
C LYS A 629 -26.18 -8.91 6.16
N HIS A 630 -27.07 -8.44 7.03
CA HIS A 630 -28.43 -8.11 6.65
C HIS A 630 -28.49 -6.97 5.61
N ALA A 631 -27.56 -6.01 5.68
CA ALA A 631 -27.38 -4.98 4.65
C ALA A 631 -27.10 -5.59 3.27
N THR A 632 -26.05 -6.44 3.15
CA THR A 632 -25.73 -7.16 1.90
C THR A 632 -26.91 -7.97 1.38
N PHE A 633 -27.60 -8.70 2.26
CA PHE A 633 -28.78 -9.51 1.90
C PHE A 633 -29.92 -8.65 1.32
N LEU A 634 -30.22 -7.50 1.94
CA LEU A 634 -31.26 -6.59 1.45
C LEU A 634 -30.88 -5.93 0.11
N GLU A 635 -29.60 -5.67 -0.14
CA GLU A 635 -29.12 -5.13 -1.42
C GLU A 635 -29.24 -6.17 -2.55
N TRP A 636 -28.90 -7.43 -2.26
CA TRP A 636 -29.15 -8.58 -3.16
C TRP A 636 -30.65 -8.74 -3.44
N ALA A 637 -31.48 -8.79 -2.40
CA ALA A 637 -32.93 -9.01 -2.51
C ALA A 637 -33.66 -7.88 -3.28
N GLN A 638 -33.16 -6.64 -3.24
CA GLN A 638 -33.72 -5.52 -4.01
C GLN A 638 -33.22 -5.46 -5.46
N SER A 639 -32.03 -5.99 -5.76
CA SER A 639 -31.40 -5.89 -7.10
C SER A 639 -31.56 -7.14 -7.95
N GLY A 640 -31.91 -8.28 -7.35
CA GLY A 640 -31.99 -9.59 -8.02
C GLY A 640 -30.64 -10.10 -8.49
N LYS A 641 -29.54 -9.55 -7.96
CA LYS A 641 -28.16 -9.86 -8.32
C LYS A 641 -27.29 -9.80 -7.08
N HIS A 642 -26.18 -10.53 -7.10
CA HIS A 642 -25.04 -10.19 -6.24
C HIS A 642 -24.50 -8.83 -6.71
N PRO A 643 -23.80 -8.05 -5.85
CA PRO A 643 -23.14 -6.83 -6.29
C PRO A 643 -22.32 -7.12 -7.56
N PRO A 644 -22.43 -6.32 -8.64
CA PRO A 644 -21.93 -6.70 -9.96
C PRO A 644 -20.40 -6.63 -10.01
N LEU A 645 -19.76 -7.75 -9.65
CA LEU A 645 -18.33 -7.85 -9.43
C LEU A 645 -17.67 -8.41 -10.70
N ARG A 646 -16.73 -7.63 -11.24
CA ARG A 646 -16.41 -7.72 -12.68
C ARG A 646 -15.43 -8.84 -12.98
N MET A 647 -15.80 -9.71 -13.92
CA MET A 647 -14.87 -10.57 -14.65
C MET A 647 -13.89 -9.74 -15.49
N HIS A 648 -12.80 -9.33 -14.86
CA HIS A 648 -11.48 -9.42 -15.47
C HIS A 648 -10.52 -9.63 -14.30
N TRP A 649 -9.90 -10.82 -14.25
CA TRP A 649 -8.79 -11.01 -13.33
C TRP A 649 -7.65 -10.09 -13.80
N VAL A 650 -7.13 -9.28 -12.89
CA VAL A 650 -6.05 -8.32 -13.17
C VAL A 650 -4.86 -8.73 -12.30
N PRO A 651 -3.64 -8.91 -12.87
CA PRO A 651 -2.47 -9.26 -12.08
C PRO A 651 -2.26 -8.22 -10.97
N PRO A 652 -2.18 -8.61 -9.69
CA PRO A 652 -2.10 -7.68 -8.57
C PRO A 652 -1.07 -6.57 -8.74
N GLY A 653 -1.55 -5.36 -9.05
CA GLY A 653 -0.73 -4.17 -9.21
C GLY A 653 0.30 -4.20 -10.34
N LEU A 654 0.04 -4.95 -11.43
CA LEU A 654 0.44 -4.49 -12.78
C LEU A 654 -0.50 -3.40 -13.32
N ASN A 655 -1.36 -2.81 -12.49
CA ASN A 655 -2.28 -1.75 -12.88
C ASN A 655 -1.88 -0.37 -12.33
N PRO A 656 -0.95 0.34 -13.01
CA PRO A 656 -0.60 1.72 -12.70
C PRO A 656 -1.43 2.72 -13.52
N ILE A 657 -2.62 2.35 -14.05
CA ILE A 657 -3.37 3.20 -14.98
C ILE A 657 -3.89 4.45 -14.26
N ARG A 658 -3.08 5.50 -14.33
CA ARG A 658 -3.34 6.85 -13.85
C ARG A 658 -4.24 7.57 -14.84
N THR A 659 -5.56 7.45 -14.67
CA THR A 659 -6.52 8.20 -15.49
C THR A 659 -6.41 9.69 -15.17
N LEU A 660 -5.97 10.48 -16.15
CA LEU A 660 -5.96 11.94 -16.09
C LEU A 660 -7.38 12.46 -15.84
N LYS A 661 -7.53 13.43 -14.94
CA LYS A 661 -8.84 13.98 -14.56
C LYS A 661 -8.78 15.47 -14.23
N MET A 662 -9.34 16.28 -15.12
CA MET A 662 -9.54 17.71 -14.89
C MET A 662 -10.83 18.01 -14.11
N THR A 663 -10.91 19.21 -13.54
CA THR A 663 -12.15 19.78 -12.98
C THR A 663 -13.00 20.38 -14.09
N LYS A 664 -14.32 20.19 -14.06
CA LYS A 664 -15.22 20.73 -15.10
C LYS A 664 -15.12 22.25 -15.27
N ASN A 665 -14.93 22.98 -14.17
CA ASN A 665 -14.78 24.43 -14.18
C ASN A 665 -13.30 24.79 -14.01
N PRO A 666 -12.84 25.90 -14.62
CA PRO A 666 -11.53 26.49 -14.33
C PRO A 666 -11.45 26.99 -12.88
N SER A 667 -10.22 27.18 -12.41
CA SER A 667 -9.95 27.86 -11.13
C SER A 667 -10.07 29.39 -11.26
N ILE A 668 -9.77 29.93 -12.44
CA ILE A 668 -10.04 31.34 -12.81
C ILE A 668 -10.59 31.36 -14.23
N HIS A 669 -11.80 31.87 -14.43
CA HIS A 669 -12.48 31.88 -15.75
C HIS A 669 -11.85 32.83 -16.78
N THR A 670 -11.09 33.83 -16.34
CA THR A 670 -10.52 34.85 -17.22
C THR A 670 -9.19 35.35 -16.64
N VAL A 671 -8.08 35.02 -17.30
CA VAL A 671 -6.75 35.61 -17.07
C VAL A 671 -6.33 36.26 -18.38
N LYS A 672 -5.95 37.55 -18.36
CA LYS A 672 -5.47 38.24 -19.56
C LYS A 672 -4.03 37.82 -19.86
N ILE A 673 -3.60 37.91 -21.12
CA ILE A 673 -2.22 37.52 -21.50
C ILE A 673 -1.15 38.39 -20.80
N SER A 674 -1.45 39.65 -20.46
CA SER A 674 -0.59 40.50 -19.60
C SER A 674 -0.36 39.90 -18.22
N ASP A 675 -1.41 39.33 -17.64
CA ASP A 675 -1.47 38.92 -16.24
C ASP A 675 -0.82 37.54 -16.08
N ILE A 676 -0.81 36.72 -17.14
CA ILE A 676 -0.12 35.42 -17.20
C ILE A 676 1.38 35.56 -16.85
N ILE A 677 2.07 36.51 -17.46
CA ILE A 677 3.52 36.71 -17.26
C ILE A 677 3.80 37.06 -15.79
N GLN A 678 3.07 38.03 -15.24
CA GLN A 678 3.28 38.52 -13.88
C GLN A 678 2.82 37.53 -12.78
N THR A 679 1.74 36.79 -13.04
CA THR A 679 1.09 35.94 -12.01
C THR A 679 1.61 34.50 -12.03
N TYR A 680 1.95 33.97 -13.21
CA TYR A 680 2.34 32.58 -13.41
C TYR A 680 3.81 32.42 -13.90
N GLY A 681 4.54 33.51 -14.16
CA GLY A 681 5.93 33.46 -14.62
C GLY A 681 6.11 33.02 -16.08
N ALA A 682 5.03 32.79 -16.83
CA ALA A 682 5.06 32.24 -18.19
C ALA A 682 5.41 33.32 -19.23
N THR A 683 6.66 33.79 -19.22
CA THR A 683 7.20 34.88 -20.07
C THR A 683 6.92 34.67 -21.56
N PHE A 684 7.24 33.50 -22.11
CA PHE A 684 7.17 33.21 -23.54
C PHE A 684 5.78 32.75 -24.02
N PHE A 685 4.70 32.97 -23.25
CA PHE A 685 3.38 32.36 -23.48
C PHE A 685 2.87 32.49 -24.92
N LYS A 686 2.95 33.68 -25.52
CA LYS A 686 2.48 33.92 -26.90
C LYS A 686 3.28 33.11 -27.92
N ALA A 687 4.60 33.21 -27.90
CA ALA A 687 5.47 32.52 -28.85
C ALA A 687 5.41 31.00 -28.69
N ALA A 688 5.32 30.51 -27.45
CA ALA A 688 5.10 29.09 -27.15
C ALA A 688 3.75 28.57 -27.70
N LEU A 689 2.68 29.38 -27.62
CA LEU A 689 1.36 28.99 -28.14
C LEU A 689 1.31 29.03 -29.67
N ALA A 690 1.92 30.05 -30.29
CA ALA A 690 2.07 30.15 -31.74
C ALA A 690 2.84 28.94 -32.29
N ARG A 691 3.98 28.60 -31.70
CA ARG A 691 4.78 27.43 -32.05
C ARG A 691 3.99 26.12 -31.90
N PHE A 692 3.23 25.96 -30.81
CA PHE A 692 2.38 24.79 -30.61
C PHE A 692 1.31 24.66 -31.70
N VAL A 693 0.58 25.74 -32.02
CA VAL A 693 -0.49 25.72 -33.05
C VAL A 693 0.09 25.42 -34.44
N VAL A 694 1.22 26.04 -34.80
CA VAL A 694 1.88 25.79 -36.09
C VAL A 694 2.40 24.34 -36.16
N GLN A 695 3.05 23.82 -35.10
CA GLN A 695 3.55 22.44 -35.08
C GLN A 695 2.42 21.39 -35.05
N LEU A 696 1.22 21.76 -34.59
CA LEU A 696 0.01 20.92 -34.67
C LEU A 696 -0.59 20.91 -36.08
N LYS A 697 -0.66 22.07 -36.78
CA LYS A 697 -1.17 22.15 -38.16
C LYS A 697 -0.17 21.69 -39.22
N GLN A 698 1.15 21.79 -38.96
CA GLN A 698 2.24 21.47 -39.89
C GLN A 698 3.33 20.63 -39.18
N PRO A 699 3.07 19.34 -38.90
CA PRO A 699 3.96 18.49 -38.10
C PRO A 699 5.35 18.28 -38.71
N GLU A 700 5.50 18.46 -40.02
CA GLU A 700 6.76 18.35 -40.75
C GLU A 700 7.71 19.56 -40.59
N LEU A 701 7.28 20.64 -39.92
CA LEU A 701 8.16 21.76 -39.61
C LEU A 701 8.95 21.53 -38.31
N SER A 702 10.26 21.79 -38.38
CA SER A 702 11.19 21.71 -37.25
C SER A 702 12.29 22.79 -37.35
N GLY A 703 13.00 23.00 -36.24
CA GLY A 703 14.06 24.01 -36.12
C GLY A 703 13.61 25.41 -36.54
N LEU A 704 14.53 26.17 -37.12
CA LEU A 704 14.31 27.52 -37.66
C LEU A 704 13.08 27.64 -38.60
N ARG A 705 12.72 26.59 -39.35
CA ARG A 705 11.54 26.63 -40.24
C ARG A 705 10.22 26.74 -39.47
N LEU A 706 10.15 26.12 -38.29
CA LEU A 706 8.99 26.20 -37.40
C LEU A 706 8.97 27.55 -36.65
N ASP A 707 10.12 28.07 -36.22
CA ASP A 707 10.19 29.37 -35.56
C ASP A 707 9.77 30.52 -36.49
N ASN A 708 10.28 30.58 -37.71
CA ASN A 708 9.88 31.58 -38.71
C ASN A 708 8.37 31.53 -39.04
N ALA A 709 7.77 30.33 -39.01
CA ALA A 709 6.33 30.14 -39.25
C ALA A 709 5.48 30.53 -38.02
N ALA A 710 6.02 30.37 -36.81
CA ALA A 710 5.36 30.78 -35.56
C ALA A 710 5.43 32.29 -35.31
N GLU A 711 6.52 32.97 -35.68
CA GLU A 711 6.71 34.41 -35.49
C GLU A 711 5.64 35.25 -36.23
N GLY A 712 5.25 34.82 -37.44
CA GLY A 712 4.18 35.45 -38.21
C GLY A 712 2.75 35.03 -37.84
N PHE A 713 2.55 34.15 -36.84
CA PHE A 713 1.25 33.52 -36.59
C PHE A 713 0.34 34.36 -35.68
N PHE A 714 -0.77 34.85 -36.22
CA PHE A 714 -1.75 35.62 -35.46
C PHE A 714 -2.67 34.71 -34.61
N LEU A 715 -2.53 34.79 -33.28
CA LEU A 715 -3.23 33.92 -32.33
C LEU A 715 -4.68 34.31 -31.99
N GLY A 716 -5.07 35.58 -32.12
CA GLY A 716 -6.39 36.09 -31.66
C GLY A 716 -6.65 36.07 -30.13
N VAL A 717 -5.89 35.31 -29.33
CA VAL A 717 -6.13 35.14 -27.88
C VAL A 717 -5.89 36.43 -27.09
N SER A 718 -6.94 36.94 -26.44
CA SER A 718 -6.87 38.06 -25.48
C SER A 718 -6.86 37.63 -24.01
N HIS A 719 -7.44 36.47 -23.70
CA HIS A 719 -7.57 35.89 -22.37
C HIS A 719 -7.73 34.36 -22.44
N ILE A 720 -7.50 33.68 -21.33
CA ILE A 720 -7.67 32.22 -21.17
C ILE A 720 -8.42 31.87 -19.89
N SER A 721 -8.91 30.64 -19.79
CA SER A 721 -9.44 30.05 -18.55
C SER A 721 -8.35 29.18 -17.91
N ALA A 722 -8.01 29.44 -16.64
CA ALA A 722 -6.86 28.82 -15.96
C ALA A 722 -7.27 27.80 -14.88
N TYR A 723 -6.52 26.70 -14.78
CA TYR A 723 -6.77 25.56 -13.90
C TYR A 723 -5.56 25.37 -12.97
N HIS A 724 -5.76 25.44 -11.66
CA HIS A 724 -4.66 25.39 -10.68
C HIS A 724 -4.25 23.98 -10.25
N ARG A 725 -4.87 22.92 -10.79
CA ARG A 725 -4.50 21.53 -10.46
C ARG A 725 -4.88 20.53 -11.55
N VAL A 726 -3.90 19.75 -11.98
CA VAL A 726 -4.06 18.49 -12.72
C VAL A 726 -4.23 17.36 -11.71
N LYS A 727 -5.06 16.35 -11.97
CA LYS A 727 -5.12 15.13 -11.14
C LYS A 727 -4.94 13.88 -11.97
N TYR A 728 -4.37 12.87 -11.33
CA TYR A 728 -4.43 11.49 -11.76
C TYR A 728 -5.23 10.68 -10.76
N THR A 729 -6.17 9.90 -11.27
CA THR A 729 -7.04 9.05 -10.46
C THR A 729 -6.83 7.58 -10.80
N HIS A 730 -6.86 6.75 -9.76
CA HIS A 730 -6.92 5.29 -9.89
C HIS A 730 -8.33 4.84 -9.50
N LYS A 731 -8.86 3.84 -10.21
CA LYS A 731 -10.15 3.22 -9.92
C LYS A 731 -9.92 1.85 -9.30
N ASP A 732 -10.37 1.64 -8.07
CA ASP A 732 -10.37 0.31 -7.46
C ASP A 732 -11.37 -0.61 -8.20
N PHE A 733 -10.86 -1.67 -8.81
CA PHE A 733 -11.65 -2.60 -9.64
C PHE A 733 -12.68 -3.42 -8.85
N PHE A 734 -12.51 -3.57 -7.53
CA PHE A 734 -13.41 -4.33 -6.65
C PHE A 734 -14.41 -3.44 -5.91
N THR A 735 -14.05 -2.20 -5.56
CA THR A 735 -14.91 -1.29 -4.78
C THR A 735 -15.52 -0.16 -5.60
N ASP A 736 -15.15 -0.04 -6.89
CA ASP A 736 -15.45 1.08 -7.79
C ASP A 736 -14.97 2.47 -7.31
N GLN A 737 -14.29 2.55 -6.16
CA GLN A 737 -13.84 3.81 -5.58
C GLN A 737 -12.74 4.44 -6.43
N ILE A 738 -12.95 5.70 -6.82
CA ILE A 738 -12.00 6.50 -7.59
C ILE A 738 -11.25 7.43 -6.63
N SER A 739 -10.01 7.08 -6.30
CA SER A 739 -9.11 7.90 -5.49
C SER A 739 -8.25 8.82 -6.38
N THR A 740 -7.84 9.97 -5.85
CA THR A 740 -6.71 10.72 -6.43
C THR A 740 -5.43 10.08 -5.91
N VAL A 741 -4.53 9.69 -6.80
CA VAL A 741 -3.24 9.03 -6.47
C VAL A 741 -2.02 9.91 -6.77
N ASP A 742 -2.23 10.98 -7.53
CA ASP A 742 -1.22 11.98 -7.85
C ASP A 742 -1.91 13.28 -8.33
N SER A 743 -1.24 14.43 -8.21
CA SER A 743 -1.73 15.71 -8.72
C SER A 743 -0.61 16.75 -8.86
N ILE A 744 -0.54 17.40 -10.01
CA ILE A 744 0.35 18.54 -10.26
C ILE A 744 -0.41 19.82 -9.88
N HIS A 745 0.11 20.60 -8.93
CA HIS A 745 -0.42 21.91 -8.56
C HIS A 745 0.24 23.02 -9.39
N VAL A 746 -0.57 23.99 -9.79
CA VAL A 746 -0.25 25.03 -10.77
C VAL A 746 -0.88 26.34 -10.30
N GLN A 747 -0.64 26.70 -9.03
CA GLN A 747 -1.35 27.76 -8.31
C GLN A 747 -0.41 28.93 -8.00
N PRO A 748 -0.75 30.16 -8.41
CA PRO A 748 0.07 31.34 -8.09
C PRO A 748 -0.04 31.75 -6.61
N THR A 749 0.81 32.69 -6.21
CA THR A 749 0.76 33.34 -4.89
C THR A 749 -0.63 33.96 -4.68
N HIS A 750 -1.25 33.71 -3.53
CA HIS A 750 -2.62 34.13 -3.24
C HIS A 750 -2.85 34.40 -1.74
N MET A 751 -3.89 35.14 -1.41
CA MET A 751 -4.25 35.43 -0.02
C MET A 751 -4.99 34.24 0.60
N GLY A 752 -4.52 33.78 1.75
CA GLY A 752 -5.17 32.75 2.54
C GLY A 752 -6.36 33.27 3.35
N LYS A 753 -7.11 32.35 3.98
CA LYS A 753 -8.31 32.66 4.80
C LYS A 753 -8.08 33.68 5.94
N TYR A 754 -6.83 33.88 6.37
CA TYR A 754 -6.43 34.79 7.44
C TYR A 754 -5.59 35.97 6.92
N GLU A 755 -5.78 36.38 5.67
CA GLU A 755 -5.09 37.51 5.00
C GLU A 755 -3.55 37.38 4.95
N GLN A 756 -3.02 36.19 5.26
CA GLN A 756 -1.64 35.80 5.03
C GLN A 756 -1.39 35.52 3.55
N SER A 757 -0.30 36.05 2.99
CA SER A 757 0.15 35.65 1.64
C SER A 757 0.65 34.20 1.66
N ILE A 758 0.07 33.36 0.81
CA ILE A 758 0.47 31.97 0.60
C ILE A 758 1.31 31.94 -0.69
N PRO A 759 2.60 31.54 -0.63
CA PRO A 759 3.46 31.43 -1.81
C PRO A 759 2.87 30.54 -2.89
N GLY A 760 3.15 30.89 -4.16
CA GLY A 760 2.80 30.06 -5.30
C GLY A 760 3.42 28.66 -5.24
N ARG A 761 2.75 27.70 -5.91
CA ARG A 761 3.14 26.30 -6.01
C ARG A 761 2.98 25.86 -7.47
N PHE A 762 4.12 25.63 -8.12
CA PHE A 762 4.25 25.13 -9.48
C PHE A 762 5.02 23.81 -9.43
N ASP A 763 4.27 22.70 -9.38
CA ASP A 763 4.82 21.35 -9.25
C ASP A 763 5.54 20.93 -10.55
N THR A 764 6.56 20.09 -10.41
CA THR A 764 7.25 19.45 -11.54
C THR A 764 6.55 18.17 -11.98
N ALA A 765 6.66 17.84 -13.26
CA ALA A 765 6.02 16.72 -13.93
C ALA A 765 6.96 15.97 -14.86
N LEU A 766 6.67 14.70 -15.12
CA LEU A 766 7.29 13.93 -16.20
C LEU A 766 6.44 14.10 -17.47
N VAL A 767 7.08 14.48 -18.57
CA VAL A 767 6.42 14.81 -19.84
C VAL A 767 6.96 13.92 -20.94
N HIS A 768 6.08 13.34 -21.76
CA HIS A 768 6.47 12.65 -22.98
C HIS A 768 7.13 13.63 -23.97
N ILE A 769 8.32 13.26 -24.46
CA ILE A 769 9.06 13.95 -25.52
C ILE A 769 9.26 13.10 -26.77
N SER A 770 8.60 11.93 -26.87
CA SER A 770 8.50 11.09 -28.08
C SER A 770 7.05 11.05 -28.59
N ASP A 771 6.88 10.79 -29.88
CA ASP A 771 5.56 10.55 -30.48
C ASP A 771 5.14 9.08 -30.19
N PRO A 772 3.96 8.77 -29.60
CA PRO A 772 3.66 7.42 -29.10
C PRO A 772 3.44 6.33 -30.16
N SER A 773 3.71 6.60 -31.44
CA SER A 773 3.55 5.67 -32.56
C SER A 773 4.67 4.63 -32.70
N VAL A 774 5.64 4.59 -31.79
CA VAL A 774 6.67 3.54 -31.74
C VAL A 774 6.13 2.36 -30.93
N GLU A 775 5.93 1.21 -31.57
CA GLU A 775 5.45 -0.01 -30.88
C GLU A 775 6.53 -0.56 -29.92
N GLY A 776 6.44 -0.21 -28.65
CA GLY A 776 7.35 -0.69 -27.61
C GLY A 776 6.96 -0.29 -26.19
N PRO A 777 7.65 -0.83 -25.16
CA PRO A 777 7.58 -0.29 -23.80
C PRO A 777 8.25 1.08 -23.75
N LEU A 778 7.67 2.00 -22.96
CA LEU A 778 8.15 3.37 -22.80
C LEU A 778 9.55 3.42 -22.16
N ASN A 779 10.56 3.91 -22.88
CA ASN A 779 11.89 4.14 -22.31
C ASN A 779 11.91 5.50 -21.60
N ILE A 780 11.68 5.49 -20.28
CA ILE A 780 11.58 6.70 -19.45
C ILE A 780 12.80 7.64 -19.58
N ILE A 781 14.00 7.11 -19.86
CA ILE A 781 15.23 7.89 -19.98
C ILE A 781 15.36 8.59 -21.34
N GLN A 782 14.77 8.02 -22.40
CA GLN A 782 14.85 8.55 -23.77
C GLN A 782 13.57 9.29 -24.20
N ASP A 783 12.41 8.74 -23.86
CA ASP A 783 11.09 9.22 -24.32
C ASP A 783 10.44 10.26 -23.41
N THR A 784 11.05 10.58 -22.27
CA THR A 784 10.48 11.52 -21.30
C THR A 784 11.49 12.53 -20.76
N ARG A 785 10.98 13.64 -20.24
CA ARG A 785 11.79 14.75 -19.71
C ARG A 785 11.03 15.45 -18.59
N VAL A 786 11.76 15.99 -17.61
CA VAL A 786 11.15 16.75 -16.50
C VAL A 786 10.88 18.19 -16.91
N ALA A 787 9.71 18.70 -16.53
CA ALA A 787 9.36 20.12 -16.68
C ALA A 787 8.64 20.65 -15.43
N GLN A 788 8.74 21.95 -15.15
CA GLN A 788 7.89 22.63 -14.17
C GLN A 788 6.61 23.13 -14.86
N VAL A 789 5.44 22.84 -14.30
CA VAL A 789 4.17 23.28 -14.90
C VAL A 789 3.80 24.65 -14.30
N ARG A 790 3.85 25.71 -15.12
CA ARG A 790 3.55 27.08 -14.69
C ARG A 790 2.07 27.44 -14.83
N LEU A 791 1.43 27.03 -15.92
CA LEU A 791 0.02 27.34 -16.20
C LEU A 791 -0.63 26.16 -16.93
N VAL A 792 -1.83 25.77 -16.49
CA VAL A 792 -2.72 24.87 -17.23
C VAL A 792 -3.99 25.63 -17.58
N PHE A 793 -4.43 25.54 -18.83
CA PHE A 793 -5.45 26.43 -19.37
C PHE A 793 -6.29 25.81 -20.48
N THR A 794 -7.44 26.43 -20.75
CA THR A 794 -8.25 26.27 -21.97
C THR A 794 -8.32 27.60 -22.71
N LEU A 795 -8.49 27.54 -24.04
CA LEU A 795 -8.79 28.72 -24.86
C LEU A 795 -10.31 29.00 -24.86
N PRO A 796 -10.76 30.22 -25.15
CA PRO A 796 -12.17 30.49 -25.45
C PRO A 796 -12.65 29.65 -26.65
N GLU A 797 -13.85 29.09 -26.59
CA GLU A 797 -14.37 28.11 -27.55
C GLU A 797 -14.21 28.56 -29.01
N ASN A 798 -14.61 29.79 -29.33
CA ASN A 798 -14.50 30.32 -30.69
C ASN A 798 -13.04 30.40 -31.19
N ILE A 799 -12.08 30.72 -30.30
CA ILE A 799 -10.66 30.75 -30.65
C ILE A 799 -10.08 29.34 -30.73
N ALA A 800 -10.59 28.39 -29.95
CA ALA A 800 -10.23 26.98 -30.08
C ALA A 800 -10.72 26.40 -31.41
N ASP A 801 -11.90 26.79 -31.91
CA ASP A 801 -12.38 26.42 -33.23
C ASP A 801 -11.60 27.11 -34.37
N ASP A 802 -11.27 28.40 -34.26
CA ASP A 802 -10.42 29.09 -35.25
C ASP A 802 -9.01 28.46 -35.35
N LEU A 803 -8.42 28.08 -34.21
CA LEU A 803 -7.05 27.55 -34.14
C LEU A 803 -6.96 26.03 -34.33
N PHE A 804 -7.99 25.26 -34.00
CA PHE A 804 -7.99 23.78 -34.06
C PHE A 804 -9.14 23.18 -34.91
N GLY A 805 -9.87 24.01 -35.66
CA GLY A 805 -10.96 23.60 -36.55
C GLY A 805 -10.57 22.48 -37.52
N ASP A 806 -9.40 22.64 -38.16
CA ASP A 806 -8.84 21.70 -39.14
C ASP A 806 -8.23 20.42 -38.52
N VAL A 807 -8.10 20.38 -37.19
CA VAL A 807 -7.48 19.25 -36.46
C VAL A 807 -8.56 18.20 -36.19
N PRO A 808 -8.30 16.89 -36.42
CA PRO A 808 -9.24 15.82 -36.11
C PRO A 808 -9.78 15.91 -34.67
N GLU A 809 -11.07 15.63 -34.47
CA GLU A 809 -11.76 15.80 -33.18
C GLU A 809 -11.05 15.07 -32.02
N HIS A 810 -10.54 13.86 -32.29
CA HIS A 810 -9.75 13.07 -31.36
C HIS A 810 -8.41 13.75 -30.97
N ASP A 811 -7.76 14.39 -31.93
CA ASP A 811 -6.43 15.00 -31.81
C ASP A 811 -6.50 16.43 -31.26
N ARG A 812 -7.67 17.07 -31.34
CA ARG A 812 -7.92 18.42 -30.84
C ARG A 812 -7.58 18.52 -29.34
N PRO A 813 -6.75 19.49 -28.91
CA PRO A 813 -6.39 19.65 -27.50
C PRO A 813 -7.48 20.39 -26.72
N GLU A 814 -8.03 19.77 -25.66
CA GLU A 814 -8.98 20.42 -24.75
C GLU A 814 -8.23 21.32 -23.73
N TYR A 815 -7.27 20.75 -22.98
CA TYR A 815 -6.45 21.48 -22.01
C TYR A 815 -4.99 21.53 -22.46
N LEU A 816 -4.40 22.71 -22.32
CA LEU A 816 -3.00 22.98 -22.62
C LEU A 816 -2.22 23.30 -21.34
N ALA A 817 -0.92 22.99 -21.34
CA ALA A 817 -0.01 23.30 -20.25
C ALA A 817 1.20 24.08 -20.77
N TYR A 818 1.46 25.27 -20.22
CA TYR A 818 2.75 25.96 -20.36
C TYR A 818 3.71 25.37 -19.34
N ILE A 819 4.85 24.90 -19.83
CA ILE A 819 5.87 24.19 -19.04
C ILE A 819 7.26 24.78 -19.28
N GLU A 820 8.09 24.78 -18.23
CA GLU A 820 9.52 25.15 -18.28
C GLU A 820 10.39 23.91 -18.18
N TRP A 821 11.31 23.71 -19.12
CA TRP A 821 12.07 22.49 -19.25
C TRP A 821 13.31 22.42 -18.34
N PHE A 822 13.53 21.24 -17.77
CA PHE A 822 14.84 20.85 -17.26
C PHE A 822 15.66 20.16 -18.36
N THR A 823 16.95 19.90 -18.14
CA THR A 823 17.80 19.12 -19.07
C THR A 823 17.24 17.71 -19.28
N PRO A 824 17.51 17.07 -20.44
CA PRO A 824 17.30 15.64 -20.63
C PRO A 824 18.00 14.79 -19.55
N PHE A 825 17.57 13.53 -19.41
CA PHE A 825 18.28 12.56 -18.59
C PHE A 825 19.63 12.20 -19.21
N MET A 826 20.64 11.96 -18.37
CA MET A 826 21.86 11.28 -18.82
C MET A 826 21.60 9.77 -18.89
N ALA A 827 22.19 9.07 -19.87
CA ALA A 827 21.97 7.63 -20.09
C ALA A 827 22.35 6.72 -18.88
N ILE A 828 23.14 7.24 -17.92
CA ILE A 828 23.54 6.53 -16.71
C ILE A 828 23.35 7.46 -15.49
N PRO A 829 22.67 7.01 -14.41
CA PRO A 829 22.53 7.77 -13.16
C PRO A 829 23.81 7.71 -12.30
N ASP A 830 23.85 8.43 -11.16
CA ASP A 830 24.99 8.31 -10.23
C ASP A 830 25.22 6.86 -9.76
N ALA A 831 26.48 6.41 -9.80
CA ALA A 831 26.84 5.03 -9.49
C ALA A 831 26.60 4.63 -8.03
N ASN A 832 26.54 5.59 -7.10
CA ASN A 832 26.45 5.35 -5.66
C ASN A 832 25.00 5.44 -5.17
N HIS A 833 24.33 6.56 -5.44
CA HIS A 833 22.96 6.83 -4.98
C HIS A 833 21.88 6.60 -6.05
N GLY A 834 22.25 6.39 -7.32
CA GLY A 834 21.31 5.93 -8.36
C GLY A 834 20.30 6.97 -8.85
N LEU A 835 20.43 8.25 -8.49
CA LEU A 835 19.50 9.29 -8.92
C LEU A 835 20.02 9.98 -10.18
N TYR A 836 19.11 10.34 -11.08
CA TYR A 836 19.42 11.15 -12.26
C TYR A 836 19.53 12.64 -11.89
N LYS A 837 20.54 13.33 -12.42
CA LYS A 837 20.74 14.78 -12.29
C LYS A 837 20.00 15.51 -13.41
N VAL A 838 19.30 16.60 -13.07
CA VAL A 838 18.72 17.55 -14.03
C VAL A 838 19.02 18.99 -13.64
N ALA A 839 19.04 19.92 -14.59
CA ALA A 839 19.22 21.37 -14.36
C ALA A 839 18.15 22.16 -15.13
N ARG A 840 17.85 23.41 -14.74
CA ARG A 840 16.96 24.27 -15.54
C ARG A 840 17.63 24.57 -16.89
N CYS A 841 16.88 24.48 -17.98
CA CYS A 841 17.32 24.98 -19.28
C CYS A 841 17.03 26.48 -19.35
N ASN A 842 18.03 27.30 -19.04
CA ASN A 842 17.94 28.75 -19.15
C ASN A 842 18.29 29.21 -20.56
N VAL A 843 17.70 30.33 -20.98
CA VAL A 843 17.90 30.99 -22.28
C VAL A 843 17.98 32.50 -22.06
N GLU A 844 18.27 33.25 -23.11
CA GLU A 844 18.08 34.71 -23.09
C GLU A 844 16.60 35.03 -22.80
N GLY A 845 16.33 35.98 -21.89
CA GLY A 845 14.98 36.35 -21.47
C GLY A 845 14.25 35.40 -20.48
N GLY A 846 14.75 34.18 -20.19
CA GLY A 846 14.08 33.32 -19.20
C GLY A 846 14.45 31.84 -19.19
N CYS A 847 13.47 30.97 -18.90
CA CYS A 847 13.60 29.51 -19.02
C CYS A 847 13.07 29.03 -20.38
N LEU A 848 13.72 28.01 -20.95
CA LEU A 848 13.26 27.29 -22.15
C LEU A 848 11.89 26.70 -21.88
N ALA A 849 10.88 27.24 -22.54
CA ALA A 849 9.48 26.91 -22.30
C ALA A 849 8.79 26.34 -23.53
N SER A 850 7.67 25.67 -23.32
CA SER A 850 6.80 25.18 -24.38
C SER A 850 5.36 25.12 -23.90
N ILE A 851 4.42 25.11 -24.85
CA ILE A 851 3.04 24.68 -24.58
C ILE A 851 2.88 23.27 -25.13
N VAL A 852 2.27 22.40 -24.32
CA VAL A 852 1.96 21.01 -24.66
C VAL A 852 0.50 20.70 -24.36
N ASP A 853 -0.05 19.71 -25.06
CA ASP A 853 -1.29 19.06 -24.65
C ASP A 853 -1.10 18.39 -23.28
N ILE A 854 -2.06 18.56 -22.38
CA ILE A 854 -2.04 17.97 -21.04
C ILE A 854 -1.88 16.44 -21.05
N ARG A 855 -2.31 15.76 -22.13
CA ARG A 855 -2.17 14.32 -22.37
C ARG A 855 -0.71 13.86 -22.42
N ARG A 856 0.26 14.77 -22.65
CA ARG A 856 1.70 14.47 -22.55
C ARG A 856 2.24 14.46 -21.12
N LEU A 857 1.49 14.92 -20.12
CA LEU A 857 1.90 14.87 -18.71
C LEU A 857 1.58 13.49 -18.11
N ILE A 858 2.61 12.73 -17.74
CA ILE A 858 2.50 11.35 -17.24
C ILE A 858 2.09 11.33 -15.76
N CYS A 859 2.77 12.15 -14.95
CA CYS A 859 2.67 12.18 -13.50
C CYS A 859 3.39 13.42 -12.95
N SER A 860 3.18 13.75 -11.67
CA SER A 860 4.06 14.66 -10.95
C SER A 860 5.38 13.95 -10.60
N VAL A 861 6.47 14.73 -10.57
CA VAL A 861 7.81 14.30 -10.18
C VAL A 861 8.30 15.22 -9.08
N HIS A 862 8.89 14.66 -8.02
CA HIS A 862 9.58 15.47 -7.02
C HIS A 862 11.06 15.65 -7.40
N LEU A 863 11.57 16.88 -7.29
CA LEU A 863 12.98 17.21 -7.46
C LEU A 863 13.65 17.48 -6.11
N ILE A 864 14.75 16.78 -5.81
CA ILE A 864 15.55 17.03 -4.61
C ILE A 864 16.66 18.04 -4.98
N PRO A 865 16.79 19.19 -4.30
CA PRO A 865 17.82 20.17 -4.61
C PRO A 865 19.23 19.61 -4.49
N ARG A 866 20.14 19.99 -5.39
CA ARG A 866 21.58 19.71 -5.21
C ARG A 866 22.16 20.66 -4.17
N PHE A 867 22.06 20.23 -2.92
CA PHE A 867 22.49 20.97 -1.72
C PHE A 867 24.00 21.16 -1.61
N GLY A 868 24.82 20.37 -2.33
CA GLY A 868 26.26 20.33 -2.11
C GLY A 868 26.63 19.88 -0.68
N PRO A 869 27.84 20.22 -0.20
CA PRO A 869 28.33 19.85 1.14
C PRO A 869 27.49 20.40 2.31
N VAL A 870 26.96 21.62 2.17
CA VAL A 870 26.13 22.31 3.17
C VAL A 870 24.99 23.03 2.46
N ALA A 871 23.75 22.75 2.86
CA ALA A 871 22.57 23.34 2.25
C ALA A 871 22.55 24.87 2.38
N ASN A 872 22.30 25.59 1.28
CA ASN A 872 22.10 27.05 1.34
C ASN A 872 20.90 27.34 2.27
N ARG A 873 21.14 28.19 3.28
CA ARG A 873 20.17 28.51 4.32
C ARG A 873 19.16 29.58 3.91
N GLU A 874 19.38 30.27 2.78
CA GLU A 874 18.43 31.22 2.18
C GLU A 874 17.24 30.51 1.53
N TRP A 875 17.49 29.35 0.88
CA TRP A 875 16.44 28.57 0.22
C TRP A 875 15.30 28.18 1.17
N SER A 876 14.07 28.20 0.65
CA SER A 876 12.85 27.75 1.31
C SER A 876 12.15 26.68 0.46
N SER A 877 11.28 25.87 1.07
CA SER A 877 10.44 24.88 0.34
C SER A 877 9.64 25.49 -0.81
N SER A 878 9.27 26.78 -0.70
CA SER A 878 8.53 27.54 -1.72
C SER A 878 9.39 28.20 -2.81
N THR A 879 10.68 28.46 -2.55
CA THR A 879 11.55 29.19 -3.49
C THR A 879 12.59 28.30 -4.17
N VAL A 880 12.93 27.14 -3.57
CA VAL A 880 14.05 26.30 -4.00
C VAL A 880 13.96 25.76 -5.44
N LEU A 881 12.77 25.64 -6.02
CA LEU A 881 12.60 25.28 -7.45
C LEU A 881 13.09 26.39 -8.39
N GLU A 882 13.06 27.64 -7.95
CA GLU A 882 13.52 28.81 -8.68
C GLU A 882 14.99 29.10 -8.34
N ASP A 883 15.34 29.10 -7.04
CA ASP A 883 16.67 29.47 -6.54
C ASP A 883 17.77 28.45 -6.89
N CYS A 884 17.43 27.17 -7.02
CA CYS A 884 18.41 26.09 -7.18
C CYS A 884 18.63 25.75 -8.66
N LYS A 885 19.90 25.78 -9.09
CA LYS A 885 20.27 25.59 -10.51
C LYS A 885 20.17 24.14 -11.00
N SER A 886 20.21 23.15 -10.09
CA SER A 886 20.19 21.72 -10.45
C SER A 886 19.69 20.83 -9.32
N PHE A 887 19.11 19.69 -9.69
CA PHE A 887 18.36 18.80 -8.82
C PHE A 887 18.70 17.33 -9.13
N PHE A 888 18.35 16.45 -8.19
CA PHE A 888 18.19 15.02 -8.44
C PHE A 888 16.71 14.68 -8.60
N VAL A 889 16.38 13.82 -9.56
CA VAL A 889 15.02 13.31 -9.78
C VAL A 889 14.71 12.25 -8.73
N ASN A 890 13.61 12.42 -7.99
CA ASN A 890 13.29 11.54 -6.87
C ASN A 890 12.49 10.30 -7.30
N MET A 891 13.22 9.24 -7.62
CA MET A 891 12.67 7.93 -7.98
C MET A 891 11.89 7.27 -6.83
N TYR A 892 12.12 7.67 -5.57
CA TYR A 892 11.51 7.10 -4.37
C TYR A 892 10.30 7.91 -3.87
N SER A 893 9.68 8.73 -4.71
CA SER A 893 8.54 9.56 -4.34
C SER A 893 7.23 8.75 -4.21
N ASP A 894 7.01 7.74 -5.06
CA ASP A 894 6.00 6.69 -4.89
C ASP A 894 6.42 5.40 -5.64
N ARG A 895 5.65 4.31 -5.49
CA ARG A 895 5.97 2.99 -6.10
C ARG A 895 5.84 2.95 -7.63
N TYR A 896 5.00 3.80 -8.23
CA TYR A 896 4.87 3.89 -9.69
C TYR A 896 6.07 4.64 -10.29
N ILE A 897 6.46 5.77 -9.69
CA ILE A 897 7.70 6.46 -10.09
C ILE A 897 8.91 5.53 -9.95
N TYR A 898 9.00 4.78 -8.84
CA TYR A 898 10.06 3.79 -8.67
C TYR A 898 10.01 2.70 -9.77
N GLN A 899 8.83 2.15 -10.06
CA GLN A 899 8.65 1.19 -11.14
C GLN A 899 9.14 1.72 -12.49
N LEU A 900 8.70 2.93 -12.88
CA LEU A 900 9.09 3.60 -14.14
C LEU A 900 10.61 3.79 -14.30
N PHE A 901 11.35 4.03 -13.22
CA PHE A 901 12.80 4.18 -13.25
C PHE A 901 13.58 2.87 -12.95
N SER A 902 12.88 1.73 -12.84
CA SER A 902 13.45 0.41 -12.52
C SER A 902 13.20 -0.68 -13.57
N SER A 903 12.36 -0.38 -14.57
CA SER A 903 11.91 -1.28 -15.65
C SER A 903 12.81 -1.21 -16.88
#